data_AF-A0A523NAL2-F1
#
_entry.id   AF-A0A523NAL2-F1
#
_cell.length_a   1.000
_cell.length_b   1.000
_cell.length_c   1.000
_cell.angle_alpha   90.00
_cell.angle_beta   90.00
_cell.angle_gamma   90.00
#
_symmetry.space_group_name_H-M   'P 1'
#
loop_
_entity.id
_entity.type
_entity.pdbx_description
1 polymer ?
#
loop_
_entity_poly.entity_id
_entity_poly.type
_entity_poly.pdbx_seq_one_letter_code
_entity_poly.pdbx_strand_id
1 'polypeptide(L)'
;MPLPDWLKQQDQPAPPPPPPAPPTPPAPPEAAEPEVVEAEPVPQPVAVEPEPVAVEPEPVAVEPEPVAAEPEPVAAEPVPAPEAVEPAPQPPAAAVEIPDAPEEAPESLDAGVEALDVLAQIEKQLNRIGDFHIVEGSAESAPAAEEGSDDRPTLADLEEREVELHAMRKRVTELETQIATSSTEQSEQAAAMKQQFDDAQNEIKTLSKSLEDANAAMATAKEYDARIDAMSGQITALQTQLKTSEQSIIDAQEAHIALQKAHKAAASAAEPAGASAELIEQQRLQIERLTEKLASLQSTVEPEEIQERDDRIAELEEQIARMGEQGGTVGKLVAGFGGALSKVRAKGGKKGNGEGASSALEFRLKEVTDECEGLREALKAAQQEAHDLRIEIDQPGTGTATEASQEQHTAQIASLRARVTQLEDELNAVSDGDEAGHTAVLQQRISRLEQELAAARVGDKQGELHAQQAKELREQWKQLREQRTALGDAPPERPVASRRQRALIVTTCVVVLVAVGAVASGLAANRFLPATVIASVDIEARGPRDGAIEGKAATLWETWHRETLADAAFRGKVAARLADQRLDHLANARLLGERLDNDLSLHAPTPGVLRLSFAGTDPDTLTRVLDTVAMTLAQESSKSVNSRSDGAIAVLLGERNESGRIRYAALSATPVKDHRLIAGGFFFVTAMVIALSLARWIYGVMARTKAEMVDNDFEIVAADV
;
A
#
# COMPACT_ATOMS: atom_id res chain seq x y z
N MET A 1 30.33 -68.75 10.15
CA MET A 1 28.89 -68.76 10.45
C MET A 1 28.52 -67.37 10.93
N PRO A 2 27.64 -66.63 10.26
CA PRO A 2 27.27 -65.29 10.68
C PRO A 2 26.28 -65.37 11.85
N LEU A 3 26.42 -64.46 12.82
CA LEU A 3 25.49 -64.32 13.95
C LEU A 3 24.11 -63.84 13.46
N PRO A 4 23.02 -64.30 14.09
CA PRO A 4 21.66 -63.97 13.69
C PRO A 4 21.29 -62.51 14.03
N ASP A 5 20.52 -61.90 13.12
CA ASP A 5 20.20 -60.47 13.08
C ASP A 5 19.37 -59.93 14.27
N TRP A 6 18.87 -60.79 15.16
CA TRP A 6 18.11 -60.34 16.34
C TRP A 6 18.98 -59.68 17.41
N LEU A 7 20.32 -59.83 17.36
CA LEU A 7 21.23 -59.19 18.31
C LEU A 7 21.53 -57.70 17.99
N LYS A 8 21.11 -57.19 16.83
CA LYS A 8 21.37 -55.78 16.44
C LYS A 8 20.27 -54.81 16.87
N GLN A 9 19.24 -55.28 17.57
CA GLN A 9 18.02 -54.50 17.85
C GLN A 9 17.92 -53.95 19.28
N GLN A 10 19.02 -53.96 20.06
CA GLN A 10 18.97 -53.65 21.49
C GLN A 10 19.28 -52.20 21.89
N ASP A 11 19.53 -51.30 20.93
CA ASP A 11 19.87 -49.87 21.21
C ASP A 11 18.88 -48.86 20.59
N GLN A 12 17.58 -49.18 20.50
CA GLN A 12 16.56 -48.16 20.24
C GLN A 12 16.04 -47.56 21.56
N PRO A 13 16.09 -46.22 21.76
CA PRO A 13 15.48 -45.58 22.92
C PRO A 13 13.96 -45.77 22.90
N ALA A 14 13.40 -46.09 24.07
CA ALA A 14 11.97 -46.35 24.23
C ALA A 14 11.11 -45.15 23.77
N PRO A 15 9.99 -45.38 23.07
CA PRO A 15 9.07 -44.31 22.69
C PRO A 15 8.45 -43.66 23.95
N PRO A 16 8.21 -42.34 23.94
CA PRO A 16 7.58 -41.65 25.05
C PRO A 16 6.14 -42.16 25.28
N PRO A 17 5.67 -42.19 26.53
CA PRO A 17 4.33 -42.65 26.86
C PRO A 17 3.25 -41.74 26.25
N PRO A 18 2.10 -42.29 25.84
CA PRO A 18 1.00 -41.49 25.29
C PRO A 18 0.45 -40.51 26.35
N PRO A 19 -0.03 -39.32 25.92
CA PRO A 19 -0.64 -38.36 26.83
C PRO A 19 -1.90 -38.94 27.49
N PRO A 20 -2.21 -38.54 28.75
CA PRO A 20 -3.36 -39.05 29.47
C PRO A 20 -4.67 -38.62 28.80
N ALA A 21 -5.61 -39.56 28.71
CA ALA A 21 -6.93 -39.34 28.14
C ALA A 21 -7.69 -38.22 28.88
N PRO A 22 -8.48 -37.39 28.18
CA PRO A 22 -9.29 -36.35 28.80
C PRO A 22 -10.34 -36.95 29.75
N PRO A 23 -10.66 -36.27 30.87
CA PRO A 23 -11.61 -36.76 31.85
C PRO A 23 -13.02 -36.83 31.26
N THR A 24 -13.68 -37.97 31.48
CA THR A 24 -15.07 -38.22 31.11
C THR A 24 -16.00 -37.19 31.76
N PRO A 25 -16.93 -36.57 31.01
CA PRO A 25 -17.90 -35.63 31.59
C PRO A 25 -18.80 -36.35 32.62
N PRO A 26 -19.18 -35.67 33.72
CA PRO A 26 -20.01 -36.25 34.76
C PRO A 26 -21.42 -36.55 34.25
N ALA A 27 -21.95 -37.70 34.67
CA ALA A 27 -23.29 -38.16 34.34
C ALA A 27 -24.37 -37.14 34.77
N PRO A 28 -25.44 -36.97 33.97
CA PRO A 28 -26.55 -36.09 34.34
C PRO A 28 -27.25 -36.59 35.61
N PRO A 29 -27.74 -35.68 36.47
CA PRO A 29 -28.35 -36.04 37.75
C PRO A 29 -29.66 -36.80 37.54
N GLU A 30 -29.72 -37.91 38.27
CA GLU A 30 -30.88 -38.77 38.52
C GLU A 30 -32.05 -37.91 39.03
N ALA A 31 -33.04 -37.71 38.18
CA ALA A 31 -34.25 -36.96 38.52
C ALA A 31 -35.11 -37.80 39.47
N ALA A 32 -35.34 -37.22 40.65
CA ALA A 32 -36.13 -37.77 41.73
C ALA A 32 -37.55 -38.13 41.31
N GLU A 33 -38.03 -39.26 41.85
CA GLU A 33 -39.41 -39.72 41.87
C GLU A 33 -40.34 -38.63 42.46
N PRO A 34 -41.39 -38.20 41.75
CA PRO A 34 -42.49 -37.49 42.38
C PRO A 34 -43.56 -38.48 42.87
N GLU A 35 -43.75 -38.38 44.18
CA GLU A 35 -44.81 -38.84 45.06
C GLU A 35 -46.21 -38.99 44.42
N VAL A 36 -46.81 -40.15 44.64
CA VAL A 36 -48.19 -40.50 44.26
C VAL A 36 -49.17 -39.69 45.12
N VAL A 37 -49.95 -38.79 44.49
CA VAL A 37 -51.16 -38.23 45.10
C VAL A 37 -52.37 -38.58 44.23
N GLU A 38 -53.25 -39.37 44.83
CA GLU A 38 -54.51 -39.88 44.34
C GLU A 38 -55.60 -38.79 44.40
N ALA A 39 -56.21 -38.41 43.27
CA ALA A 39 -57.44 -37.62 43.25
C ALA A 39 -58.24 -37.77 41.93
N GLU A 40 -59.35 -38.51 42.05
CA GLU A 40 -60.65 -38.52 41.36
C GLU A 40 -60.84 -38.33 39.82
N PRO A 41 -61.86 -39.01 39.22
CA PRO A 41 -62.07 -39.08 37.77
C PRO A 41 -63.07 -38.04 37.24
N VAL A 42 -63.14 -37.87 35.90
CA VAL A 42 -64.28 -37.41 35.02
C VAL A 42 -63.79 -36.52 33.85
N PRO A 43 -64.38 -36.51 32.63
CA PRO A 43 -64.97 -37.55 31.77
C PRO A 43 -64.28 -37.62 30.37
N GLN A 44 -64.60 -38.66 29.58
CA GLN A 44 -64.08 -38.91 28.22
C GLN A 44 -64.48 -37.83 27.19
N PRO A 45 -63.56 -37.35 26.33
CA PRO A 45 -63.93 -36.60 25.13
C PRO A 45 -64.15 -37.55 23.94
N VAL A 46 -65.30 -37.32 23.29
CA VAL A 46 -65.76 -37.95 22.05
C VAL A 46 -64.79 -37.63 20.91
N ALA A 47 -64.25 -38.66 20.25
CA ALA A 47 -63.50 -38.51 19.01
C ALA A 47 -64.47 -38.24 17.85
N VAL A 48 -64.33 -37.08 17.23
CA VAL A 48 -64.93 -36.74 15.94
C VAL A 48 -63.79 -36.68 14.93
N GLU A 49 -63.73 -37.64 14.02
CA GLU A 49 -62.87 -37.60 12.83
C GLU A 49 -63.40 -36.55 11.85
N PRO A 50 -62.60 -35.57 11.39
CA PRO A 50 -62.97 -34.77 10.24
C PRO A 50 -62.51 -35.45 8.94
N GLU A 51 -63.46 -35.68 8.03
CA GLU A 51 -63.19 -36.08 6.64
C GLU A 51 -62.42 -34.98 5.90
N PRO A 52 -61.38 -35.31 5.10
CA PRO A 52 -60.67 -34.33 4.29
C PRO A 52 -61.45 -34.02 3.01
N VAL A 53 -61.89 -32.77 2.86
CA VAL A 53 -62.44 -32.21 1.62
C VAL A 53 -61.27 -31.89 0.68
N ALA A 54 -61.14 -32.67 -0.39
CA ALA A 54 -60.25 -32.35 -1.51
C ALA A 54 -60.91 -31.29 -2.40
N VAL A 55 -60.27 -30.13 -2.53
CA VAL A 55 -60.62 -29.10 -3.52
C VAL A 55 -59.51 -29.09 -4.56
N GLU A 56 -59.82 -29.53 -5.78
CA GLU A 56 -58.96 -29.39 -6.95
C GLU A 56 -59.01 -27.93 -7.45
N PRO A 57 -57.87 -27.23 -7.62
CA PRO A 57 -57.86 -25.96 -8.33
C PRO A 57 -57.73 -26.18 -9.85
N GLU A 58 -58.70 -25.68 -10.61
CA GLU A 58 -58.62 -25.55 -12.08
C GLU A 58 -57.56 -24.51 -12.47
N PRO A 59 -56.67 -24.78 -13.44
CA PRO A 59 -55.72 -23.79 -13.94
C PRO A 59 -56.37 -22.88 -14.99
N VAL A 60 -56.53 -21.60 -14.65
CA VAL A 60 -56.88 -20.53 -15.61
C VAL A 60 -55.62 -20.09 -16.34
N ALA A 61 -55.48 -20.52 -17.59
CA ALA A 61 -54.47 -20.00 -18.52
C ALA A 61 -54.93 -18.65 -19.07
N VAL A 62 -54.21 -17.58 -18.72
CA VAL A 62 -54.34 -16.26 -19.36
C VAL A 62 -53.14 -16.09 -20.28
N GLU A 63 -53.37 -16.12 -21.59
CA GLU A 63 -52.38 -15.74 -22.61
C GLU A 63 -52.24 -14.21 -22.63
N PRO A 64 -51.02 -13.64 -22.48
CA PRO A 64 -50.82 -12.23 -22.71
C PRO A 64 -50.60 -11.95 -24.21
N GLU A 65 -51.44 -11.10 -24.79
CA GLU A 65 -51.24 -10.51 -26.12
C GLU A 65 -50.00 -9.59 -26.13
N PRO A 66 -49.11 -9.68 -27.14
CA PRO A 66 -47.97 -8.79 -27.26
C PRO A 66 -48.37 -7.47 -27.94
N VAL A 67 -48.40 -6.38 -27.18
CA VAL A 67 -48.49 -5.02 -27.73
C VAL A 67 -47.09 -4.56 -28.15
N ALA A 68 -46.82 -4.66 -29.45
CA ALA A 68 -45.68 -4.02 -30.08
C ALA A 68 -46.01 -2.52 -30.28
N ALA A 69 -45.38 -1.66 -29.50
CA ALA A 69 -45.33 -0.22 -29.76
C ALA A 69 -43.90 0.14 -30.19
N GLU A 70 -43.73 0.42 -31.49
CA GLU A 70 -42.53 1.05 -32.04
C GLU A 70 -42.44 2.49 -31.53
N PRO A 71 -41.32 2.95 -30.95
CA PRO A 71 -41.13 4.35 -30.63
C PRO A 71 -40.70 5.13 -31.89
N GLU A 72 -41.52 6.10 -32.30
CA GLU A 72 -41.15 7.12 -33.29
C GLU A 72 -39.99 7.99 -32.78
N PRO A 73 -38.98 8.31 -33.61
CA PRO A 73 -37.88 9.19 -33.22
C PRO A 73 -38.31 10.66 -33.29
N VAL A 74 -38.46 11.30 -32.13
CA VAL A 74 -38.63 12.76 -32.03
C VAL A 74 -37.27 13.44 -32.25
N ALA A 75 -37.10 14.05 -33.42
CA ALA A 75 -36.00 14.96 -33.71
C ALA A 75 -36.18 16.26 -32.89
N ALA A 76 -35.31 16.48 -31.90
CA ALA A 76 -35.21 17.75 -31.22
C ALA A 76 -34.23 18.67 -31.98
N GLU A 77 -34.75 19.73 -32.57
CA GLU A 77 -33.97 20.86 -33.08
C GLU A 77 -33.26 21.60 -31.92
N PRO A 78 -31.99 22.01 -32.07
CA PRO A 78 -31.29 22.77 -31.05
C PRO A 78 -31.75 24.23 -31.04
N VAL A 79 -32.35 24.64 -29.92
CA VAL A 79 -32.65 26.06 -29.62
C VAL A 79 -31.34 26.80 -29.32
N PRO A 80 -31.10 27.99 -29.90
CA PRO A 80 -29.86 28.75 -29.72
C PRO A 80 -29.77 29.39 -28.33
N ALA A 81 -28.57 29.34 -27.76
CA ALA A 81 -28.22 29.97 -26.48
C ALA A 81 -28.35 31.51 -26.53
N PRO A 82 -28.99 32.15 -25.54
CA PRO A 82 -28.84 33.58 -25.33
C PRO A 82 -27.72 33.88 -24.34
N GLU A 83 -26.77 34.66 -24.85
CA GLU A 83 -26.12 35.83 -24.25
C GLU A 83 -25.38 35.74 -22.91
N ALA A 84 -24.12 36.20 -23.02
CA ALA A 84 -23.17 36.46 -21.96
C ALA A 84 -23.76 37.37 -20.87
N VAL A 85 -23.79 36.86 -19.65
CA VAL A 85 -23.96 37.65 -18.44
C VAL A 85 -22.60 38.21 -18.02
N GLU A 86 -22.52 39.53 -18.01
CA GLU A 86 -21.45 40.37 -17.44
C GLU A 86 -21.12 39.93 -15.99
N PRO A 87 -19.84 39.74 -15.62
CA PRO A 87 -19.48 39.44 -14.24
C PRO A 87 -19.56 40.70 -13.36
N ALA A 88 -20.39 40.62 -12.32
CA ALA A 88 -20.47 41.62 -11.25
C ALA A 88 -19.13 41.76 -10.47
N PRO A 89 -18.87 42.91 -9.85
CA PRO A 89 -17.54 43.27 -9.33
C PRO A 89 -17.20 42.50 -8.05
N GLN A 90 -15.96 41.99 -7.99
CA GLN A 90 -15.37 41.35 -6.81
C GLN A 90 -15.26 42.33 -5.62
N PRO A 91 -15.53 41.89 -4.38
CA PRO A 91 -15.20 42.65 -3.18
C PRO A 91 -13.67 42.72 -2.97
N PRO A 92 -13.14 43.80 -2.38
CA PRO A 92 -11.71 44.01 -2.23
C PRO A 92 -11.08 42.93 -1.34
N ALA A 93 -9.97 42.37 -1.82
CA ALA A 93 -9.13 41.43 -1.10
C ALA A 93 -8.64 42.04 0.21
N ALA A 94 -8.96 41.37 1.32
CA ALA A 94 -8.32 41.60 2.60
C ALA A 94 -6.85 41.17 2.49
N ALA A 95 -5.95 42.11 2.74
CA ALA A 95 -4.53 41.86 2.87
C ALA A 95 -4.29 40.89 4.03
N VAL A 96 -3.81 39.70 3.71
CA VAL A 96 -3.21 38.78 4.67
C VAL A 96 -1.75 39.23 4.80
N GLU A 97 -1.45 39.91 5.91
CA GLU A 97 -0.07 40.18 6.33
C GLU A 97 0.61 38.83 6.61
N ILE A 98 1.64 38.53 5.81
CA ILE A 98 2.63 37.49 6.09
C ILE A 98 3.59 38.13 7.11
N PRO A 99 3.77 37.59 8.33
CA PRO A 99 4.81 38.09 9.22
C PRO A 99 6.17 37.72 8.62
N ASP A 100 6.96 38.74 8.31
CA ASP A 100 8.34 38.60 7.86
C ASP A 100 9.14 37.75 8.85
N ALA A 101 9.88 36.79 8.30
CA ALA A 101 10.87 36.03 9.03
C ALA A 101 12.01 36.96 9.47
N PRO A 102 12.53 36.85 10.71
CA PRO A 102 13.68 37.64 11.12
C PRO A 102 14.93 37.11 10.41
N GLU A 103 15.34 37.83 9.37
CA GLU A 103 16.64 37.70 8.70
C GLU A 103 17.67 38.57 9.44
N GLU A 104 17.96 38.24 10.70
CA GLU A 104 19.12 38.78 11.40
C GLU A 104 19.98 37.63 11.92
N ALA A 105 21.07 37.38 11.19
CA ALA A 105 22.24 36.71 11.75
C ALA A 105 22.85 37.62 12.82
N PRO A 106 23.39 37.08 13.93
CA PRO A 106 23.84 37.92 15.03
C PRO A 106 25.08 38.74 14.66
N GLU A 107 24.92 40.07 14.53
CA GLU A 107 26.00 41.07 14.46
C GLU A 107 26.86 41.14 15.74
N SER A 108 26.64 40.26 16.73
CA SER A 108 27.33 40.30 18.03
C SER A 108 28.81 39.90 17.97
N LEU A 109 29.27 39.26 16.89
CA LEU A 109 30.68 38.92 16.70
C LEU A 109 31.52 40.12 16.27
N ASP A 110 30.97 41.01 15.42
CA ASP A 110 31.70 42.20 14.97
C ASP A 110 31.80 43.28 16.06
N ALA A 111 30.77 43.41 16.90
CA ALA A 111 30.78 44.36 18.03
C ALA A 111 31.89 44.06 19.07
N GLY A 112 32.21 42.78 19.30
CA GLY A 112 33.29 42.39 20.21
C GLY A 112 34.69 42.70 19.66
N VAL A 113 34.87 42.58 18.34
CA VAL A 113 36.13 42.91 17.66
C VAL A 113 36.33 44.43 17.62
N GLU A 114 35.27 45.20 17.34
CA GLU A 114 35.32 46.67 17.40
C GLU A 114 35.61 47.20 18.82
N ALA A 115 35.04 46.58 19.87
CA ALA A 115 35.32 46.96 21.25
C ALA A 115 36.79 46.74 21.65
N LEU A 116 37.43 45.67 21.14
CA LEU A 116 38.85 45.39 21.37
C LEU A 116 39.75 46.41 20.66
N ASP A 117 39.41 46.82 19.43
CA ASP A 117 40.13 47.86 18.70
C ASP A 117 40.01 49.23 19.38
N VAL A 118 38.83 49.57 19.91
CA VAL A 118 38.60 50.80 20.69
C VAL A 118 39.41 50.79 21.99
N LEU A 119 39.47 49.66 22.70
CA LEU A 119 40.31 49.52 23.90
C LEU A 119 41.79 49.70 23.59
N ALA A 120 42.30 49.06 22.52
CA ALA A 120 43.68 49.23 22.08
C ALA A 120 44.00 50.69 21.72
N GLN A 121 43.04 51.41 21.14
CA GLN A 121 43.19 52.82 20.80
C GLN A 121 43.16 53.73 22.05
N ILE A 122 42.33 53.42 23.05
CA ILE A 122 42.30 54.15 24.33
C ILE A 122 43.59 53.92 25.12
N GLU A 123 44.11 52.69 25.17
CA GLU A 123 45.38 52.36 25.84
C GLU A 123 46.55 53.13 25.21
N LYS A 124 46.56 53.22 23.87
CA LYS A 124 47.55 54.02 23.12
C LYS A 124 47.47 55.52 23.44
N GLN A 125 46.28 56.07 23.69
CA GLN A 125 46.08 57.46 24.10
C GLN A 125 46.53 57.69 25.55
N LEU A 126 46.22 56.77 26.47
CA LEU A 126 46.67 56.82 27.86
C LEU A 126 48.20 56.78 27.97
N ASN A 127 48.88 55.92 27.21
CA ASN A 127 50.34 55.88 27.16
C ASN A 127 50.94 57.19 26.63
N ARG A 128 50.31 57.84 25.65
CA ARG A 128 50.73 59.17 25.17
C ARG A 128 50.62 60.26 26.23
N ILE A 129 49.63 60.18 27.12
CA ILE A 129 49.43 61.17 28.18
C ILE A 129 50.38 60.91 29.35
N GLY A 130 50.67 59.64 29.66
CA GLY A 130 51.62 59.24 30.70
C GLY A 130 53.06 59.69 30.44
N ASP A 131 53.51 59.70 29.18
CA ASP A 131 54.86 60.16 28.80
C ASP A 131 55.11 61.65 29.08
N PHE A 132 54.07 62.48 29.24
CA PHE A 132 54.24 63.90 29.55
C PHE A 132 54.55 64.19 31.03
N HIS A 133 54.36 63.23 31.94
CA HIS A 133 54.51 63.48 33.38
C HIS A 133 55.88 63.08 33.96
N ILE A 134 56.84 62.62 33.14
CA ILE A 134 58.20 62.31 33.58
C ILE A 134 59.22 63.26 32.91
N VAL A 135 59.02 64.57 33.08
CA VAL A 135 60.07 65.57 32.82
C VAL A 135 60.06 66.61 33.95
N GLU A 136 60.22 66.15 35.18
CA GLU A 136 60.69 66.99 36.29
C GLU A 136 61.97 66.40 36.85
N GLY A 137 63.09 67.10 36.64
CA GLY A 137 64.31 66.91 37.42
C GLY A 137 65.53 66.36 36.70
N SER A 138 66.09 67.09 35.73
CA SER A 138 67.55 67.16 35.60
C SER A 138 67.95 68.50 34.98
N ALA A 139 68.20 69.47 35.85
CA ALA A 139 68.68 70.79 35.51
C ALA A 139 70.22 70.80 35.62
N GLU A 140 70.91 71.06 34.52
CA GLU A 140 72.26 71.65 34.57
C GLU A 140 72.48 72.55 33.35
N SER A 141 72.59 73.86 33.61
CA SER A 141 73.36 74.92 32.92
C SER A 141 73.44 74.90 31.37
N ALA A 142 73.18 75.95 30.60
CA ALA A 142 73.29 77.40 30.78
C ALA A 142 72.83 78.06 29.43
N PRO A 143 73.03 79.36 29.15
CA PRO A 143 71.89 80.27 29.13
C PRO A 143 71.69 81.07 27.81
N ALA A 144 70.49 81.67 27.77
CA ALA A 144 70.16 82.97 27.18
C ALA A 144 70.22 83.13 25.65
N ALA A 145 69.03 83.13 25.02
CA ALA A 145 68.50 84.29 24.29
C ALA A 145 67.06 84.01 23.79
N GLU A 146 66.22 85.04 23.89
CA GLU A 146 64.97 85.30 23.13
C GLU A 146 63.76 84.39 23.44
N GLU A 147 62.85 84.83 24.33
CA GLU A 147 61.63 85.58 24.00
C GLU A 147 60.76 84.90 22.93
N GLY A 148 59.78 84.10 23.38
CA GLY A 148 58.65 83.72 22.57
C GLY A 148 57.95 82.45 23.06
N SER A 149 56.68 82.61 23.49
CA SER A 149 55.71 81.55 23.81
C SER A 149 56.02 80.76 25.09
N ASP A 150 55.64 81.36 26.22
CA ASP A 150 55.38 80.65 27.48
C ASP A 150 54.03 79.91 27.34
N ASP A 151 53.99 78.88 26.49
CA ASP A 151 52.88 77.92 26.36
C ASP A 151 52.97 76.89 27.50
N ARG A 152 53.05 77.37 28.74
CA ARG A 152 52.84 76.49 29.89
C ARG A 152 51.34 76.24 30.00
N PRO A 153 50.88 74.98 29.94
CA PRO A 153 49.47 74.66 30.12
C PRO A 153 49.03 75.27 31.44
N THR A 154 47.94 76.05 31.37
CA THR A 154 47.39 76.68 32.55
C THR A 154 46.83 75.61 33.48
N LEU A 155 46.71 75.91 34.78
CA LEU A 155 46.13 74.96 35.76
C LEU A 155 44.76 74.44 35.29
N ALA A 156 44.00 75.27 34.57
CA ALA A 156 42.73 74.90 33.95
C ALA A 156 42.86 73.80 32.88
N ASP A 157 43.92 73.84 32.07
CA ASP A 157 44.17 72.83 31.03
C ASP A 157 44.57 71.47 31.64
N LEU A 158 45.20 71.48 32.82
CA LEU A 158 45.53 70.26 33.58
C LEU A 158 44.28 69.67 34.25
N GLU A 159 43.41 70.50 34.85
CA GLU A 159 42.14 70.06 35.43
C GLU A 159 41.19 69.46 34.38
N GLU A 160 41.11 70.06 33.18
CA GLU A 160 40.31 69.51 32.08
C GLU A 160 40.83 68.14 31.62
N ARG A 161 42.15 67.96 31.58
CA ARG A 161 42.79 66.71 31.18
C ARG A 161 42.66 65.61 32.22
N GLU A 162 42.61 65.95 33.51
CA GLU A 162 42.29 65.00 34.58
C GLU A 162 40.82 64.53 34.50
N VAL A 163 39.90 65.43 34.17
CA VAL A 163 38.49 65.08 33.93
C VAL A 163 38.37 64.15 32.72
N GLU A 164 39.10 64.41 31.64
CA GLU A 164 39.12 63.57 30.45
C GLU A 164 39.71 62.18 30.74
N LEU A 165 40.83 62.10 31.48
CA LEU A 165 41.43 60.84 31.91
C LEU A 165 40.48 60.01 32.80
N HIS A 166 39.77 60.67 33.71
CA HIS A 166 38.77 60.00 34.54
C HIS A 166 37.59 59.46 33.69
N ALA A 167 37.14 60.24 32.69
CA ALA A 167 36.11 59.80 31.75
C ALA A 167 36.58 58.61 30.88
N MET A 168 37.83 58.62 30.42
CA MET A 168 38.41 57.50 29.67
C MET A 168 38.53 56.24 30.52
N ARG A 169 39.03 56.35 31.76
CA ARG A 169 39.10 55.20 32.68
C ARG A 169 37.73 54.57 32.94
N LYS A 170 36.70 55.40 33.10
CA LYS A 170 35.32 54.92 33.25
C LYS A 170 34.82 54.15 32.01
N ARG A 171 35.19 54.59 30.81
CA ARG A 171 34.87 53.86 29.55
C ARG A 171 35.62 52.54 29.44
N VAL A 172 36.89 52.49 29.85
CA VAL A 172 37.67 51.24 29.87
C VAL A 172 37.02 50.22 30.79
N THR A 173 36.66 50.60 32.02
CA THR A 173 35.99 49.68 32.95
C THR A 173 34.64 49.19 32.43
N GLU A 174 33.89 50.05 31.72
CA GLU A 174 32.62 49.67 31.09
C GLU A 174 32.82 48.66 29.95
N LEU A 175 33.81 48.88 29.09
CA LEU A 175 34.14 47.96 27.99
C LEU A 175 34.68 46.62 28.52
N GLU A 176 35.50 46.62 29.57
CA GLU A 176 35.95 45.39 30.23
C GLU A 176 34.78 44.59 30.79
N THR A 177 33.80 45.26 31.40
CA THR A 177 32.59 44.57 31.86
C THR A 177 31.75 44.02 30.71
N GLN A 178 31.64 44.74 29.58
CA GLN A 178 30.92 44.27 28.40
C GLN A 178 31.60 43.04 27.77
N ILE A 179 32.93 43.04 27.66
CA ILE A 179 33.70 41.90 27.14
C ILE A 179 33.54 40.68 28.05
N ALA A 180 33.59 40.87 29.38
CA ALA A 180 33.38 39.79 30.33
C ALA A 180 31.97 39.19 30.18
N THR A 181 30.94 40.02 30.03
CA THR A 181 29.56 39.55 29.80
C THR A 181 29.40 38.80 28.48
N SER A 182 29.96 39.33 27.38
CA SER A 182 29.89 38.65 26.07
C SER A 182 30.65 37.33 26.06
N SER A 183 31.80 37.25 26.74
CA SER A 183 32.54 35.99 26.86
C SER A 183 31.77 34.94 27.67
N THR A 184 31.03 35.34 28.72
CA THR A 184 30.17 34.41 29.46
C THR A 184 28.99 33.94 28.61
N GLU A 185 28.33 34.82 27.88
CA GLU A 185 27.24 34.48 26.97
C GLU A 185 27.69 33.52 25.86
N GLN A 186 28.88 33.72 25.28
CA GLN A 186 29.44 32.81 24.28
C GLN A 186 29.76 31.43 24.85
N SER A 187 30.29 31.35 26.08
CA SER A 187 30.54 30.08 26.75
C SER A 187 29.23 29.33 27.05
N GLU A 188 28.19 30.04 27.49
CA GLU A 188 26.86 29.46 27.70
C GLU A 188 26.24 28.97 26.39
N GLN A 189 26.40 29.74 25.30
CA GLN A 189 25.93 29.35 23.97
C GLN A 189 26.67 28.11 23.44
N ALA A 190 27.99 28.02 23.65
CA ALA A 190 28.79 26.85 23.27
C ALA A 190 28.39 25.60 24.08
N ALA A 191 28.13 25.76 25.38
CA ALA A 191 27.63 24.67 26.23
C ALA A 191 26.24 24.20 25.78
N ALA A 192 25.33 25.13 25.47
CA ALA A 192 24.00 24.82 24.95
C ALA A 192 24.06 24.10 23.59
N MET A 193 24.97 24.51 22.70
CA MET A 193 25.16 23.86 21.40
C MET A 193 25.71 22.43 21.55
N LYS A 194 26.64 22.21 22.48
CA LYS A 194 27.16 20.88 22.78
C LYS A 194 26.08 19.96 23.33
N GLN A 195 25.25 20.46 24.25
CA GLN A 195 24.11 19.71 24.78
C GLN A 195 23.11 19.34 23.66
N GLN A 196 22.81 20.27 22.75
CA GLN A 196 21.96 19.98 21.59
C GLN A 196 22.54 18.88 20.68
N PHE A 197 23.87 18.85 20.51
CA PHE A 197 24.53 17.81 19.73
C PHE A 197 24.45 16.43 20.39
N ASP A 198 24.69 16.35 21.70
CA ASP A 198 24.57 15.12 22.48
C ASP A 198 23.12 14.59 22.47
N ASP A 199 22.14 15.47 22.60
CA ASP A 199 20.71 15.15 22.50
C ASP A 199 20.36 14.61 21.09
N ALA A 200 20.87 15.24 20.03
CA ALA A 200 20.67 14.79 18.66
C ALA A 200 21.32 13.41 18.39
N GLN A 201 22.52 13.15 18.93
CA GLN A 201 23.16 11.84 18.82
C GLN A 201 22.35 10.74 19.53
N ASN A 202 21.79 11.05 20.70
CA ASN A 202 20.94 10.10 21.41
C ASN A 202 19.63 9.84 20.63
N GLU A 203 19.03 10.87 20.04
CA GLU A 203 17.83 10.71 19.18
C GLU A 203 18.15 9.84 17.96
N ILE A 204 19.30 10.04 17.29
CA ILE A 204 19.75 9.19 16.17
C ILE A 204 19.93 7.73 16.59
N LYS A 205 20.55 7.46 17.74
CA LYS A 205 20.69 6.08 18.25
C LYS A 205 19.34 5.42 18.51
N THR A 206 18.38 6.16 19.06
CA THR A 206 17.03 5.63 19.29
C THR A 206 16.29 5.34 17.99
N LEU A 207 16.43 6.19 16.98
CA LEU A 207 15.84 5.98 15.65
C LEU A 207 16.46 4.79 14.93
N SER A 208 17.78 4.62 15.02
CA SER A 208 18.49 3.48 14.43
C SER A 208 17.98 2.15 15.00
N LYS A 209 17.82 2.07 16.32
CA LYS A 209 17.26 0.87 16.96
C LYS A 209 15.81 0.62 16.54
N SER A 210 15.00 1.68 16.47
CA SER A 210 13.62 1.56 16.00
C SER A 210 13.50 1.11 14.54
N LEU A 211 14.47 1.47 13.68
CA LEU A 211 14.53 1.01 12.29
C LEU A 211 14.88 -0.49 12.23
N GLU A 212 15.81 -0.95 13.07
CA GLU A 212 16.18 -2.36 13.18
C GLU A 212 14.97 -3.22 13.63
N ASP A 213 14.26 -2.77 14.67
CA ASP A 213 13.02 -3.43 15.13
C ASP A 213 11.92 -3.44 14.04
N ALA A 214 11.79 -2.36 13.26
CA ALA A 214 10.83 -2.27 12.17
C ALA A 214 11.20 -3.20 11.00
N ASN A 215 12.48 -3.32 10.66
CA ASN A 215 12.96 -4.24 9.61
C ASN A 215 12.74 -5.71 10.02
N ALA A 216 13.01 -6.06 11.29
CA ALA A 216 12.71 -7.38 11.82
C ALA A 216 11.21 -7.70 11.74
N ALA A 217 10.35 -6.74 12.11
CA ALA A 217 8.91 -6.89 11.97
C ALA A 217 8.47 -7.06 10.50
N MET A 218 9.08 -6.32 9.57
CA MET A 218 8.79 -6.45 8.14
C MET A 218 9.20 -7.81 7.57
N ALA A 219 10.30 -8.40 8.03
CA ALA A 219 10.69 -9.76 7.67
C ALA A 219 9.64 -10.78 8.12
N THR A 220 9.13 -10.67 9.36
CA THR A 220 8.05 -11.54 9.85
C THR A 220 6.74 -11.35 9.08
N ALA A 221 6.40 -10.12 8.68
CA ALA A 221 5.22 -9.86 7.85
C ALA A 221 5.32 -10.55 6.49
N LYS A 222 6.51 -10.57 5.88
CA LYS A 222 6.75 -11.23 4.60
C LYS A 222 6.60 -12.76 4.69
N GLU A 223 6.98 -13.35 5.83
CA GLU A 223 6.73 -14.77 6.11
C GLU A 223 5.22 -15.07 6.25
N TYR A 224 4.47 -14.17 6.89
CA TYR A 224 3.00 -14.29 6.97
C TYR A 224 2.34 -14.20 5.59
N ASP A 225 2.77 -13.27 4.72
CA ASP A 225 2.25 -13.15 3.36
C ASP A 225 2.50 -14.44 2.55
N ALA A 226 3.73 -14.97 2.59
CA ALA A 226 4.07 -16.22 1.91
C ALA A 226 3.24 -17.41 2.42
N ARG A 227 2.93 -17.44 3.72
CA ARG A 227 2.07 -18.47 4.32
C ARG A 227 0.60 -18.31 3.93
N ILE A 228 0.10 -17.08 3.83
CA ILE A 228 -1.25 -16.79 3.34
C ILE A 228 -1.38 -17.26 1.88
N ASP A 229 -0.43 -16.92 1.02
CA ASP A 229 -0.41 -17.35 -0.38
C ASP A 229 -0.41 -18.88 -0.51
N ALA A 230 0.40 -19.57 0.31
CA ALA A 230 0.45 -21.03 0.33
C ALA A 230 -0.90 -21.64 0.75
N MET A 231 -1.58 -21.09 1.76
CA MET A 231 -2.89 -21.59 2.20
C MET A 231 -3.99 -21.26 1.19
N SER A 232 -3.98 -20.08 0.57
CA SER A 232 -4.90 -19.75 -0.52
C SER A 232 -4.73 -20.69 -1.73
N GLY A 233 -3.49 -21.09 -2.02
CA GLY A 233 -3.19 -22.15 -3.00
C GLY A 233 -3.81 -23.49 -2.63
N GLN A 234 -3.72 -23.91 -1.36
CA GLN A 234 -4.36 -25.14 -0.87
C GLN A 234 -5.89 -25.10 -0.97
N ILE A 235 -6.52 -23.98 -0.59
CA ILE A 235 -7.97 -23.80 -0.73
C ILE A 235 -8.39 -23.93 -2.20
N THR A 236 -7.67 -23.29 -3.11
CA THR A 236 -7.96 -23.34 -4.56
C THR A 236 -7.82 -24.77 -5.11
N ALA A 237 -6.79 -25.50 -4.67
CA ALA A 237 -6.58 -26.90 -5.05
C ALA A 237 -7.73 -27.80 -4.56
N LEU A 238 -8.16 -27.65 -3.30
CA LEU A 238 -9.29 -28.38 -2.73
C LEU A 238 -10.60 -28.06 -3.44
N GLN A 239 -10.87 -26.79 -3.73
CA GLN A 239 -12.07 -26.37 -4.49
C GLN A 239 -12.09 -26.97 -5.90
N THR A 240 -10.93 -27.09 -6.54
CA THR A 240 -10.82 -27.70 -7.88
C THR A 240 -11.07 -29.21 -7.81
N GLN A 241 -10.54 -29.89 -6.79
CA GLN A 241 -10.82 -31.31 -6.55
C GLN A 241 -12.30 -31.56 -6.27
N LEU A 242 -12.94 -30.72 -5.46
CA LEU A 242 -14.37 -30.80 -5.16
C LEU A 242 -15.20 -30.70 -6.44
N LYS A 243 -14.99 -29.65 -7.24
CA LYS A 243 -15.68 -29.48 -8.54
C LYS A 243 -15.49 -30.66 -9.49
N THR A 244 -14.28 -31.23 -9.52
CA THR A 244 -13.97 -32.39 -10.37
C THR A 244 -14.74 -33.63 -9.89
N SER A 245 -14.81 -33.85 -8.57
CA SER A 245 -15.56 -34.95 -7.99
C SER A 245 -17.08 -34.81 -8.20
N GLU A 246 -17.63 -33.60 -8.02
CA GLU A 246 -19.03 -33.28 -8.28
C GLU A 246 -19.40 -33.54 -9.75
N GLN A 247 -18.57 -33.07 -10.69
CA GLN A 247 -18.81 -33.31 -12.11
C GLN A 247 -18.78 -34.81 -12.45
N SER A 248 -17.84 -35.57 -11.88
CA SER A 248 -17.80 -37.02 -12.07
C SER A 248 -19.05 -37.74 -11.54
N ILE A 249 -19.69 -37.22 -10.49
CA ILE A 249 -20.94 -37.77 -9.97
C ILE A 249 -22.10 -37.46 -10.94
N ILE A 250 -22.17 -36.23 -11.45
CA ILE A 250 -23.19 -35.82 -12.44
C ILE A 250 -23.09 -36.70 -13.70
N ASP A 251 -21.88 -36.86 -14.26
CA ASP A 251 -21.66 -37.68 -15.46
C ASP A 251 -22.06 -39.15 -15.23
N ALA A 252 -21.77 -39.69 -14.04
CA ALA A 252 -22.17 -41.04 -13.66
C ALA A 252 -23.69 -41.19 -13.50
N GLN A 253 -24.39 -40.18 -12.96
CA GLN A 253 -25.85 -40.16 -12.85
C GLN A 253 -26.53 -40.08 -14.22
N GLU A 254 -26.02 -39.25 -15.14
CA GLU A 254 -26.55 -39.16 -16.49
C GLU A 254 -26.39 -40.48 -17.25
N ALA A 255 -25.24 -41.15 -17.13
CA ALA A 255 -25.00 -42.46 -17.73
C ALA A 255 -25.98 -43.53 -17.19
N HIS A 256 -26.30 -43.49 -15.89
CA HIS A 256 -27.27 -44.39 -15.27
C HIS A 256 -28.69 -44.16 -15.79
N ILE A 257 -29.13 -42.89 -15.86
CA ILE A 257 -30.45 -42.52 -16.41
C ILE A 257 -30.56 -42.95 -17.89
N ALA A 258 -29.51 -42.74 -18.68
CA ALA A 258 -29.49 -43.14 -20.09
C ALA A 258 -29.65 -44.66 -20.25
N LEU A 259 -28.96 -45.45 -19.43
CA LEU A 259 -29.09 -46.91 -19.45
C LEU A 259 -30.44 -47.41 -18.93
N GLN A 260 -31.03 -46.77 -17.92
CA GLN A 260 -32.39 -47.10 -17.49
C GLN A 260 -33.42 -46.85 -18.59
N LYS A 261 -33.29 -45.73 -19.32
CA LYS A 261 -34.14 -45.43 -20.47
C LYS A 261 -33.95 -46.46 -21.58
N ALA A 262 -32.70 -46.83 -21.89
CA ALA A 262 -32.39 -47.85 -22.89
C ALA A 262 -32.97 -49.23 -22.52
N HIS A 263 -32.85 -49.63 -21.26
CA HIS A 263 -33.42 -50.88 -20.74
C HIS A 263 -34.95 -50.87 -20.81
N LYS A 264 -35.61 -49.76 -20.42
CA LYS A 264 -37.07 -49.64 -20.52
C LYS A 264 -37.55 -49.72 -21.98
N ALA A 265 -36.82 -49.09 -22.90
CA ALA A 265 -37.10 -49.15 -24.33
C ALA A 265 -36.91 -50.57 -24.89
N ALA A 266 -35.80 -51.25 -24.54
CA ALA A 266 -35.53 -52.62 -24.94
C ALA A 266 -36.58 -53.60 -24.39
N ALA A 267 -36.99 -53.44 -23.12
CA ALA A 267 -38.06 -54.23 -22.51
C ALA A 267 -39.41 -54.02 -23.20
N SER A 268 -39.70 -52.80 -23.68
CA SER A 268 -40.94 -52.51 -24.43
C SER A 268 -40.91 -53.00 -25.89
N ALA A 269 -39.73 -53.17 -26.48
CA ALA A 269 -39.56 -53.62 -27.87
C ALA A 269 -39.45 -55.15 -28.03
N ALA A 270 -39.22 -55.88 -26.93
CA ALA A 270 -39.07 -57.32 -26.94
C ALA A 270 -40.44 -58.04 -26.92
N GLU A 271 -41.01 -58.32 -28.10
CA GLU A 271 -41.97 -59.42 -28.26
C GLU A 271 -41.27 -60.79 -28.13
N PRO A 272 -41.99 -61.91 -27.85
CA PRO A 272 -41.43 -63.13 -27.28
C PRO A 272 -40.71 -63.97 -28.33
N ALA A 273 -39.50 -63.56 -28.73
CA ALA A 273 -38.56 -64.39 -29.47
C ALA A 273 -37.22 -64.38 -28.72
N GLY A 274 -36.79 -65.55 -28.25
CA GLY A 274 -35.78 -65.76 -27.19
C GLY A 274 -34.37 -65.21 -27.39
N ALA A 275 -34.09 -64.43 -28.43
CA ALA A 275 -32.82 -63.69 -28.57
C ALA A 275 -32.78 -62.40 -27.72
N SER A 276 -33.93 -61.89 -27.26
CA SER A 276 -34.01 -60.67 -26.44
C SER A 276 -33.64 -60.90 -24.96
N ALA A 277 -33.74 -62.13 -24.45
CA ALA A 277 -33.50 -62.43 -23.04
C ALA A 277 -32.04 -62.23 -22.63
N GLU A 278 -31.09 -62.63 -23.47
CA GLU A 278 -29.65 -62.52 -23.19
C GLU A 278 -29.18 -61.06 -23.22
N LEU A 279 -29.72 -60.24 -24.14
CA LEU A 279 -29.44 -58.80 -24.18
C LEU A 279 -30.04 -58.06 -22.99
N ILE A 280 -31.26 -58.42 -22.56
CA ILE A 280 -31.89 -57.86 -21.36
C ILE A 280 -31.09 -58.23 -20.11
N GLU A 281 -30.59 -59.47 -20.01
CA GLU A 281 -29.75 -59.90 -18.89
C GLU A 281 -28.40 -59.17 -18.88
N GLN A 282 -27.79 -58.96 -20.05
CA GLN A 282 -26.55 -58.21 -20.18
C GLN A 282 -26.73 -56.72 -19.82
N GLN A 283 -27.84 -56.10 -20.22
CA GLN A 283 -28.20 -54.74 -19.81
C GLN A 283 -28.49 -54.64 -18.31
N ARG A 284 -29.14 -55.65 -17.72
CA ARG A 284 -29.40 -55.72 -16.28
C ARG A 284 -28.11 -55.79 -15.47
N LEU A 285 -27.14 -56.60 -15.90
CA LEU A 285 -25.80 -56.67 -15.29
C LEU A 285 -25.02 -55.35 -15.43
N GLN A 286 -25.18 -54.63 -16.54
CA GLN A 286 -24.57 -53.30 -16.70
C GLN A 286 -25.20 -52.27 -15.76
N ILE A 287 -26.52 -52.28 -15.60
CA ILE A 287 -27.22 -51.42 -14.64
C ILE A 287 -26.77 -51.74 -13.21
N GLU A 288 -26.62 -53.02 -12.86
CA GLU A 288 -26.17 -53.45 -11.54
C GLU A 288 -24.73 -52.98 -11.25
N ARG A 289 -23.80 -53.16 -12.19
CA ARG A 289 -22.43 -52.63 -12.06
C ARG A 289 -22.36 -51.11 -11.92
N LEU A 290 -23.19 -50.37 -12.66
CA LEU A 290 -23.19 -48.92 -12.57
C LEU A 290 -23.90 -48.42 -11.31
N THR A 291 -24.91 -49.15 -10.82
CA THR A 291 -25.54 -48.87 -9.54
C THR A 291 -24.57 -49.15 -8.40
N GLU A 292 -23.78 -50.23 -8.48
CA GLU A 292 -22.71 -50.53 -7.56
C GLU A 292 -21.57 -49.50 -7.66
N LYS A 293 -21.22 -49.04 -8.87
CA LYS A 293 -20.23 -47.97 -9.07
C LYS A 293 -20.73 -46.63 -8.52
N LEU A 294 -22.00 -46.28 -8.72
CA LEU A 294 -22.62 -45.09 -8.13
C LEU A 294 -22.71 -45.20 -6.62
N ALA A 295 -23.09 -46.36 -6.08
CA ALA A 295 -23.09 -46.60 -4.64
C ALA A 295 -21.67 -46.53 -4.07
N SER A 296 -20.67 -47.06 -4.78
CA SER A 296 -19.26 -46.96 -4.38
C SER A 296 -18.78 -45.52 -4.41
N LEU A 297 -19.12 -44.74 -5.45
CA LEU A 297 -18.76 -43.32 -5.59
C LEU A 297 -19.46 -42.45 -4.54
N GLN A 298 -20.73 -42.73 -4.26
CA GLN A 298 -21.51 -42.07 -3.20
C GLN A 298 -21.03 -42.48 -1.81
N SER A 299 -20.52 -43.70 -1.61
CA SER A 299 -19.93 -44.14 -0.35
C SER A 299 -18.49 -43.69 -0.17
N THR A 300 -17.73 -43.44 -1.24
CA THR A 300 -16.40 -42.81 -1.14
C THR A 300 -16.51 -41.30 -0.93
N VAL A 301 -17.65 -40.71 -1.26
CA VAL A 301 -18.00 -39.36 -0.88
C VAL A 301 -18.87 -39.46 0.37
N GLU A 302 -18.29 -40.00 1.45
CA GLU A 302 -18.95 -39.97 2.75
C GLU A 302 -19.27 -38.50 3.09
N PRO A 303 -20.48 -38.18 3.59
CA PRO A 303 -20.79 -36.83 4.09
C PRO A 303 -19.78 -36.38 5.16
N GLU A 304 -19.15 -37.32 5.87
CA GLU A 304 -18.04 -37.05 6.79
C GLU A 304 -16.79 -36.51 6.07
N GLU A 305 -16.43 -36.99 4.87
CA GLU A 305 -15.28 -36.45 4.13
C GLU A 305 -15.56 -35.06 3.53
N ILE A 306 -16.80 -34.81 3.08
CA ILE A 306 -17.19 -33.45 2.64
C ILE A 306 -17.16 -32.52 3.84
N GLN A 307 -17.72 -32.94 4.97
CA GLN A 307 -17.75 -32.14 6.18
C GLN A 307 -16.35 -31.91 6.77
N GLU A 308 -15.46 -32.91 6.73
CA GLU A 308 -14.05 -32.76 7.13
C GLU A 308 -13.31 -31.79 6.19
N ARG A 309 -13.59 -31.82 4.88
CA ARG A 309 -13.01 -30.86 3.92
C ARG A 309 -13.54 -29.44 4.11
N ASP A 310 -14.83 -29.26 4.36
CA ASP A 310 -15.44 -27.96 4.64
C ASP A 310 -14.98 -27.40 5.99
N ASP A 311 -14.88 -28.24 7.02
CA ASP A 311 -14.30 -27.90 8.32
C ASP A 311 -12.83 -27.50 8.16
N ARG A 312 -12.08 -28.18 7.29
CA ARG A 312 -10.68 -27.83 7.00
C ARG A 312 -10.55 -26.51 6.24
N ILE A 313 -11.45 -26.21 5.32
CA ILE A 313 -11.50 -24.92 4.63
C ILE A 313 -11.82 -23.81 5.64
N ALA A 314 -12.83 -24.01 6.50
CA ALA A 314 -13.18 -23.06 7.55
C ALA A 314 -12.02 -22.82 8.55
N GLU A 315 -11.29 -23.87 8.92
CA GLU A 315 -10.10 -23.77 9.77
C GLU A 315 -8.98 -22.95 9.09
N LEU A 316 -8.73 -23.18 7.79
CA LEU A 316 -7.73 -22.42 7.04
C LEU A 316 -8.14 -20.95 6.88
N GLU A 317 -9.41 -20.65 6.63
CA GLU A 317 -9.94 -19.29 6.58
C GLU A 317 -9.82 -18.57 7.93
N GLU A 318 -10.08 -19.26 9.03
CA GLU A 318 -9.89 -18.70 10.37
C GLU A 318 -8.40 -18.45 10.68
N GLN A 319 -7.50 -19.35 10.25
CA GLN A 319 -6.06 -19.14 10.39
C GLN A 319 -5.57 -17.94 9.57
N ILE A 320 -6.09 -17.73 8.35
CA ILE A 320 -5.82 -16.53 7.54
C ILE A 320 -6.29 -15.27 8.29
N ALA A 321 -7.50 -15.29 8.85
CA ALA A 321 -8.04 -14.14 9.60
C ALA A 321 -7.19 -13.80 10.83
N ARG A 322 -6.78 -14.81 11.63
CA ARG A 322 -5.92 -14.62 12.81
C ARG A 322 -4.53 -14.06 12.42
N MET A 323 -3.95 -14.51 11.30
CA MET A 323 -2.69 -13.96 10.81
C MET A 323 -2.83 -12.54 10.26
N GLY A 324 -3.97 -12.20 9.65
CA GLY A 324 -4.30 -10.83 9.26
C GLY A 324 -4.35 -9.86 10.45
N GLU A 325 -4.92 -10.29 11.59
CA GLU A 325 -4.91 -9.50 12.83
C GLU A 325 -3.49 -9.31 13.39
N GLN A 326 -2.65 -10.35 13.34
CA GLN A 326 -1.24 -10.27 13.74
C GLN A 326 -0.43 -9.34 12.81
N GLY A 327 -0.64 -9.41 11.50
CA GLY A 327 -0.06 -8.46 10.53
C GLY A 327 -0.48 -7.00 10.77
N GLY A 328 -1.69 -6.79 11.29
CA GLY A 328 -2.16 -5.47 11.73
C GLY A 328 -1.32 -4.84 12.86
N THR A 329 -0.66 -5.65 13.70
CA THR A 329 0.26 -5.15 14.73
C THR A 329 1.57 -4.65 14.14
N VAL A 330 2.08 -5.30 13.09
CA VAL A 330 3.24 -4.84 12.31
C VAL A 330 2.90 -3.53 11.59
N GLY A 331 1.68 -3.42 11.02
CA GLY A 331 1.20 -2.17 10.43
C GLY A 331 1.18 -0.98 11.41
N LYS A 332 0.83 -1.22 12.69
CA LYS A 332 0.89 -0.19 13.74
C LYS A 332 2.33 0.23 14.07
N LEU A 333 3.28 -0.72 14.04
CA LEU A 333 4.70 -0.46 14.28
C LEU A 333 5.32 0.38 13.16
N VAL A 334 5.00 0.06 11.91
CA VAL A 334 5.41 0.82 10.71
C VAL A 334 4.78 2.22 10.70
N ALA A 335 3.51 2.36 11.08
CA ALA A 335 2.85 3.66 11.23
C ALA A 335 3.49 4.51 12.36
N GLY A 336 3.87 3.88 13.47
CA GLY A 336 4.62 4.51 14.56
C GLY A 336 5.99 5.04 14.11
N PHE A 337 6.69 4.28 13.27
CA PHE A 337 7.96 4.69 12.67
C PHE A 337 7.81 5.91 11.73
N GLY A 338 6.75 5.94 10.89
CA GLY A 338 6.41 7.12 10.09
C GLY A 338 6.08 8.37 10.94
N GLY A 339 5.46 8.17 12.11
CA GLY A 339 5.23 9.21 13.11
C GLY A 339 6.52 9.74 13.77
N ALA A 340 7.51 8.87 13.98
CA ALA A 340 8.82 9.26 14.52
C ALA A 340 9.65 10.03 13.48
N LEU A 341 9.71 9.56 12.24
CA LEU A 341 10.42 10.23 11.15
C LEU A 341 9.83 11.62 10.82
N SER A 342 8.51 11.76 10.87
CA SER A 342 7.86 13.07 10.66
C SER A 342 8.18 14.08 11.77
N LYS A 343 8.29 13.64 13.03
CA LYS A 343 8.75 14.49 14.15
C LYS A 343 10.20 14.93 14.01
N VAL A 344 11.08 14.04 13.55
CA VAL A 344 12.50 14.33 13.34
C VAL A 344 12.68 15.30 12.16
N ARG A 345 11.92 15.10 11.07
CA ARG A 345 11.88 16.04 9.94
C ARG A 345 11.34 17.41 10.33
N ALA A 346 10.31 17.46 11.18
CA ALA A 346 9.75 18.72 11.69
C ALA A 346 10.74 19.49 12.60
N LYS A 347 11.63 18.79 13.33
CA LYS A 347 12.70 19.41 14.13
C LYS A 347 13.92 19.82 13.30
N GLY A 348 14.29 19.04 12.28
CA GLY A 348 15.46 19.30 11.42
C GLY A 348 15.30 20.44 10.41
N GLY A 349 14.06 20.79 10.03
CA GLY A 349 13.77 21.87 9.08
C GLY A 349 14.07 23.30 9.57
N LYS A 350 14.58 23.48 10.80
CA LYS A 350 14.81 24.81 11.38
C LYS A 350 16.24 25.36 11.30
N LYS A 351 17.26 24.59 10.90
CA LYS A 351 18.63 25.11 10.71
C LYS A 351 19.35 24.39 9.57
N GLY A 352 19.57 25.08 8.45
CA GLY A 352 20.23 24.53 7.26
C GLY A 352 21.74 24.40 7.44
N ASN A 353 22.23 23.16 7.55
CA ASN A 353 23.60 22.80 7.13
C ASN A 353 23.87 21.27 7.03
N GLY A 354 22.84 20.43 6.86
CA GLY A 354 22.95 18.96 6.99
C GLY A 354 22.94 18.12 5.69
N GLU A 355 22.94 18.73 4.50
CA GLU A 355 22.61 18.02 3.25
C GLU A 355 23.65 16.99 2.76
N GLY A 356 24.94 17.17 3.08
CA GLY A 356 26.01 16.32 2.53
C GLY A 356 26.03 14.88 3.05
N ALA A 357 25.85 14.66 4.35
CA ALA A 357 25.89 13.31 4.94
C ALA A 357 24.64 12.47 4.59
N SER A 358 23.48 13.13 4.42
CA SER A 358 22.24 12.46 4.01
C SER A 358 22.35 11.90 2.58
N SER A 359 22.95 12.65 1.65
CA SER A 359 23.08 12.21 0.25
C SER A 359 23.98 10.98 0.05
N ALA A 360 25.02 10.82 0.87
CA ALA A 360 25.94 9.67 0.77
C ALA A 360 25.31 8.37 1.30
N LEU A 361 24.50 8.47 2.36
CA LEU A 361 23.70 7.35 2.88
C LEU A 361 22.56 6.98 1.92
N GLU A 362 21.90 7.96 1.32
CA GLU A 362 20.85 7.72 0.32
C GLU A 362 21.38 7.02 -0.93
N PHE A 363 22.59 7.38 -1.41
CA PHE A 363 23.22 6.73 -2.56
C PHE A 363 23.53 5.25 -2.27
N ARG A 364 24.12 4.96 -1.09
CA ARG A 364 24.46 3.58 -0.69
C ARG A 364 23.22 2.72 -0.42
N LEU A 365 22.19 3.30 0.19
CA LEU A 365 20.92 2.60 0.40
C LEU A 365 20.26 2.23 -0.94
N LYS A 366 20.36 3.10 -1.94
CA LYS A 366 19.83 2.85 -3.27
C LYS A 366 20.59 1.74 -4.01
N GLU A 367 21.91 1.71 -3.93
CA GLU A 367 22.75 0.66 -4.52
C GLU A 367 22.39 -0.74 -3.97
N VAL A 368 22.29 -0.87 -2.64
CA VAL A 368 21.88 -2.14 -2.00
C VAL A 368 20.43 -2.51 -2.36
N THR A 369 19.54 -1.52 -2.50
CA THR A 369 18.14 -1.76 -2.90
C THR A 369 18.04 -2.29 -4.33
N ASP A 370 18.78 -1.68 -5.26
CA ASP A 370 18.81 -2.08 -6.68
C ASP A 370 19.40 -3.50 -6.84
N GLU A 371 20.41 -3.86 -6.05
CA GLU A 371 20.99 -5.22 -6.03
C GLU A 371 20.02 -6.27 -5.46
N CYS A 372 19.33 -5.96 -4.35
CA CYS A 372 18.28 -6.83 -3.81
C CYS A 372 17.11 -7.04 -4.79
N GLU A 373 16.75 -6.00 -5.56
CA GLU A 373 15.70 -6.10 -6.56
C GLU A 373 16.13 -6.98 -7.75
N GLY A 374 17.37 -6.84 -8.21
CA GLY A 374 17.95 -7.71 -9.24
C GLY A 374 18.00 -9.18 -8.85
N LEU A 375 18.40 -9.49 -7.60
CA LEU A 375 18.41 -10.86 -7.08
C LEU A 375 17.00 -11.45 -6.97
N ARG A 376 16.01 -10.65 -6.57
CA ARG A 376 14.61 -11.09 -6.49
C ARG A 376 14.01 -11.40 -7.87
N GLU A 377 14.28 -10.57 -8.87
CA GLU A 377 13.81 -10.83 -10.23
C GLU A 377 14.48 -12.08 -10.84
N ALA A 378 15.77 -12.30 -10.55
CA ALA A 378 16.46 -13.53 -10.95
C ALA A 378 15.86 -14.78 -10.28
N LEU A 379 15.50 -14.69 -8.99
CA LEU A 379 14.85 -15.78 -8.25
C LEU A 379 13.47 -16.13 -8.83
N LYS A 380 12.63 -15.11 -9.09
CA LYS A 380 11.32 -15.30 -9.73
C LYS A 380 11.44 -15.94 -11.11
N ALA A 381 12.39 -15.49 -11.93
CA ALA A 381 12.61 -16.05 -13.25
C ALA A 381 12.99 -17.54 -13.18
N ALA A 382 13.89 -17.91 -12.25
CA ALA A 382 14.30 -19.30 -12.05
C ALA A 382 13.17 -20.19 -11.50
N GLN A 383 12.33 -19.66 -10.60
CA GLN A 383 11.15 -20.36 -10.08
C GLN A 383 10.09 -20.57 -11.16
N GLN A 384 9.84 -19.56 -12.01
CA GLN A 384 8.89 -19.66 -13.12
C GLN A 384 9.36 -20.70 -14.15
N GLU A 385 10.64 -20.69 -14.52
CA GLU A 385 11.20 -21.68 -15.45
C GLU A 385 11.08 -23.11 -14.91
N ALA A 386 11.31 -23.30 -13.61
CA ALA A 386 11.14 -24.61 -12.96
C ALA A 386 9.66 -25.05 -12.91
N HIS A 387 8.73 -24.11 -12.76
CA HIS A 387 7.29 -24.37 -12.77
C HIS A 387 6.79 -24.73 -14.18
N ASP A 388 7.20 -23.98 -15.21
CA ASP A 388 6.81 -24.24 -16.59
C ASP A 388 7.29 -25.62 -17.07
N LEU A 389 8.55 -25.98 -16.75
CA LEU A 389 9.07 -27.32 -17.01
C LEU A 389 8.32 -28.41 -16.24
N ARG A 390 7.77 -28.10 -15.06
CA ARG A 390 6.96 -29.06 -14.29
C ARG A 390 5.60 -29.29 -14.93
N ILE A 391 4.93 -28.23 -15.41
CA ILE A 391 3.68 -28.35 -16.16
C ILE A 391 3.90 -29.20 -17.41
N GLU A 392 5.00 -28.98 -18.14
CA GLU A 392 5.32 -29.74 -19.35
C GLU A 392 5.50 -31.25 -19.09
N ILE A 393 6.07 -31.62 -17.93
CA ILE A 393 6.19 -33.03 -17.51
C ILE A 393 4.83 -33.64 -17.13
N ASP A 394 3.96 -32.88 -16.46
CA ASP A 394 2.73 -33.39 -15.86
C ASP A 394 1.54 -33.42 -16.85
N GLN A 395 1.66 -32.91 -18.09
CA GLN A 395 0.60 -32.97 -19.11
C GLN A 395 0.40 -34.41 -19.65
N PRO A 396 -0.73 -35.07 -19.35
CA PRO A 396 -1.02 -36.42 -19.83
C PRO A 396 -1.68 -36.33 -21.21
N GLY A 397 -0.89 -36.24 -22.29
CA GLY A 397 -1.53 -36.14 -23.62
C GLY A 397 -0.67 -36.28 -24.86
N THR A 398 0.63 -36.01 -24.83
CA THR A 398 1.45 -36.11 -26.05
C THR A 398 2.26 -37.41 -26.06
N GLY A 399 1.72 -38.42 -26.74
CA GLY A 399 2.35 -39.73 -26.88
C GLY A 399 3.79 -39.65 -27.42
N THR A 400 4.65 -40.50 -26.86
CA THR A 400 6.05 -40.75 -27.23
C THR A 400 7.12 -39.75 -26.79
N ALA A 401 6.92 -39.04 -25.67
CA ALA A 401 8.06 -38.50 -24.93
C ALA A 401 8.95 -39.69 -24.47
N THR A 402 10.09 -39.88 -25.14
CA THR A 402 11.05 -40.94 -24.83
C THR A 402 11.57 -40.79 -23.39
N GLU A 403 11.86 -41.91 -22.70
CA GLU A 403 12.44 -41.91 -21.34
C GLU A 403 13.66 -40.98 -21.21
N ALA A 404 14.43 -40.81 -22.30
CA ALA A 404 15.55 -39.86 -22.38
C ALA A 404 15.14 -38.38 -22.25
N SER A 405 13.98 -37.98 -22.78
CA SER A 405 13.45 -36.62 -22.60
C SER A 405 13.04 -36.38 -21.16
N GLN A 406 12.44 -37.38 -20.52
CA GLN A 406 12.01 -37.29 -19.12
C GLN A 406 13.22 -37.26 -18.16
N GLU A 407 14.28 -38.02 -18.44
CA GLU A 407 15.57 -37.89 -17.74
C GLU A 407 16.21 -36.51 -17.95
N GLN A 408 16.12 -35.94 -19.15
CA GLN A 408 16.65 -34.60 -19.41
C GLN A 408 15.88 -33.50 -18.65
N HIS A 409 14.54 -33.54 -18.65
CA HIS A 409 13.73 -32.56 -17.92
C HIS A 409 13.90 -32.70 -16.39
N THR A 410 14.06 -33.91 -15.87
CA THR A 410 14.32 -34.12 -14.44
C THR A 410 15.71 -33.63 -14.02
N ALA A 411 16.74 -33.81 -14.86
CA ALA A 411 18.06 -33.23 -14.64
C ALA A 411 18.04 -31.69 -14.70
N GLN A 412 17.26 -31.12 -15.62
CA GLN A 412 17.10 -29.67 -15.76
C GLN A 412 16.40 -29.05 -14.54
N ILE A 413 15.33 -29.68 -14.04
CA ILE A 413 14.65 -29.28 -12.80
C ILE A 413 15.59 -29.37 -11.59
N ALA A 414 16.42 -30.41 -11.49
CA ALA A 414 17.40 -30.52 -10.42
C ALA A 414 18.43 -29.38 -10.46
N SER A 415 18.87 -28.97 -11.66
CA SER A 415 19.80 -27.84 -11.83
C SER A 415 19.16 -26.50 -11.46
N LEU A 416 17.89 -26.28 -11.81
CA LEU A 416 17.16 -25.06 -11.49
C LEU A 416 16.89 -24.94 -9.99
N ARG A 417 16.56 -26.06 -9.32
CA ARG A 417 16.42 -26.08 -7.85
C ARG A 417 17.72 -25.71 -7.14
N ALA A 418 18.85 -26.25 -7.59
CA ALA A 418 20.16 -25.89 -7.03
C ALA A 418 20.49 -24.39 -7.23
N ARG A 419 20.00 -23.79 -8.32
CA ARG A 419 20.16 -22.36 -8.60
C ARG A 419 19.24 -21.47 -7.75
N VAL A 420 18.01 -21.93 -7.49
CA VAL A 420 17.06 -21.26 -6.58
C VAL A 420 17.63 -21.22 -5.17
N THR A 421 18.10 -22.35 -4.63
CA THR A 421 18.71 -22.39 -3.29
C THR A 421 19.95 -21.50 -3.19
N GLN A 422 20.75 -21.43 -4.26
CA GLN A 422 21.91 -20.54 -4.30
C GLN A 422 21.50 -19.05 -4.29
N LEU A 423 20.48 -18.66 -5.07
CA LEU A 423 20.00 -17.27 -5.09
C LEU A 423 19.35 -16.87 -3.76
N GLU A 424 18.71 -17.82 -3.06
CA GLU A 424 18.20 -17.63 -1.71
C GLU A 424 19.33 -17.42 -0.70
N ASP A 425 20.39 -18.24 -0.77
CA ASP A 425 21.58 -18.07 0.08
C ASP A 425 22.29 -16.72 -0.19
N GLU A 426 22.39 -16.30 -1.46
CA GLU A 426 22.96 -15.00 -1.85
C GLU A 426 22.09 -13.83 -1.34
N LEU A 427 20.75 -13.95 -1.43
CA LEU A 427 19.83 -12.93 -0.93
C LEU A 427 19.88 -12.81 0.60
N ASN A 428 20.01 -13.93 1.30
CA ASN A 428 20.14 -13.97 2.77
C ASN A 428 21.49 -13.39 3.21
N ALA A 429 22.59 -13.71 2.53
CA ALA A 429 23.90 -13.15 2.83
C ALA A 429 23.98 -11.62 2.62
N VAL A 430 23.27 -11.08 1.61
CA VAL A 430 23.15 -9.62 1.40
C VAL A 430 22.23 -8.99 2.46
N SER A 431 21.19 -9.70 2.89
CA SER A 431 20.25 -9.23 3.92
C SER A 431 20.87 -9.17 5.32
N ASP A 432 21.80 -10.05 5.65
CA ASP A 432 22.41 -10.16 6.99
C ASP A 432 23.51 -9.12 7.25
N GLY A 433 23.87 -8.28 6.26
CA GLY A 433 24.74 -7.11 6.45
C GLY A 433 26.19 -7.41 6.80
N ASP A 434 26.66 -8.66 6.62
CA ASP A 434 28.03 -9.06 6.93
C ASP A 434 28.98 -8.76 5.75
N GLU A 435 29.72 -7.64 5.82
CA GLU A 435 30.71 -7.24 4.81
C GLU A 435 31.78 -8.33 4.55
N ALA A 436 32.09 -9.16 5.55
CA ALA A 436 33.01 -10.29 5.40
C ALA A 436 32.41 -11.43 4.57
N GLY A 437 31.09 -11.64 4.68
CA GLY A 437 30.35 -12.60 3.88
C GLY A 437 30.32 -12.22 2.39
N HIS A 438 30.16 -10.94 2.09
CA HIS A 438 30.05 -10.44 0.71
C HIS A 438 31.33 -10.66 -0.12
N THR A 439 32.49 -10.50 0.52
CA THR A 439 33.80 -10.73 -0.14
C THR A 439 34.11 -12.22 -0.27
N ALA A 440 33.69 -13.04 0.69
CA ALA A 440 33.81 -14.49 0.63
C ALA A 440 32.95 -15.10 -0.49
N VAL A 441 31.72 -14.64 -0.67
CA VAL A 441 30.81 -15.08 -1.74
C VAL A 441 31.38 -14.74 -3.13
N LEU A 442 31.98 -13.55 -3.31
CA LEU A 442 32.64 -13.17 -4.57
C LEU A 442 33.88 -14.03 -4.85
N GLN A 443 34.71 -14.33 -3.84
CA GLN A 443 35.86 -15.21 -4.00
C GLN A 443 35.45 -16.66 -4.31
N GLN A 444 34.38 -17.14 -3.68
CA GLN A 444 33.82 -18.47 -3.94
C GLN A 444 33.29 -18.56 -5.38
N ARG A 445 32.62 -17.52 -5.89
CA ARG A 445 32.14 -17.43 -7.27
C ARG A 445 33.27 -17.46 -8.30
N ILE A 446 34.38 -16.77 -8.04
CA ILE A 446 35.56 -16.78 -8.91
C ILE A 446 36.22 -18.16 -8.92
N SER A 447 36.44 -18.76 -7.74
CA SER A 447 37.08 -20.07 -7.64
C SER A 447 36.26 -21.20 -8.29
N ARG A 448 34.92 -21.07 -8.28
CA ARG A 448 34.01 -22.01 -8.92
C ARG A 448 34.00 -21.87 -10.45
N LEU A 449 34.03 -20.64 -10.97
CA LEU A 449 34.20 -20.41 -12.41
C LEU A 449 35.54 -20.97 -12.90
N GLU A 450 36.60 -20.86 -12.09
CA GLU A 450 37.89 -21.48 -12.41
C GLU A 450 37.83 -23.02 -12.38
N GLN A 451 37.08 -23.62 -11.44
CA GLN A 451 36.85 -25.07 -11.39
C GLN A 451 35.97 -25.59 -12.52
N GLU A 452 34.93 -24.86 -12.92
CA GLU A 452 34.07 -25.22 -14.07
C GLU A 452 34.85 -25.13 -15.39
N LEU A 453 35.73 -24.12 -15.51
CA LEU A 453 36.62 -23.97 -16.66
C LEU A 453 37.75 -25.01 -16.67
N ALA A 454 38.13 -25.54 -15.50
CA ALA A 454 39.06 -26.65 -15.35
C ALA A 454 38.41 -28.02 -15.57
N ALA A 455 37.17 -28.23 -15.14
CA ALA A 455 36.39 -29.45 -15.35
C ALA A 455 36.01 -29.63 -16.84
N ALA A 456 35.73 -28.52 -17.54
CA ALA A 456 35.54 -28.51 -18.99
C ALA A 456 36.80 -28.93 -19.80
N ARG A 457 37.97 -29.07 -19.16
CA ARG A 457 39.20 -29.59 -19.80
C ARG A 457 39.35 -31.12 -19.75
N VAL A 458 38.54 -31.86 -18.99
CA VAL A 458 38.79 -33.29 -18.69
C VAL A 458 37.68 -34.25 -19.19
N GLY A 459 36.60 -33.76 -19.80
CA GLY A 459 35.51 -34.59 -20.35
C GLY A 459 35.50 -34.68 -21.88
N ASP A 460 35.48 -35.92 -22.40
CA ASP A 460 35.61 -36.34 -23.80
C ASP A 460 34.52 -35.77 -24.76
N LYS A 461 34.94 -35.53 -26.02
CA LYS A 461 34.23 -35.04 -27.24
C LYS A 461 33.50 -33.69 -27.23
N GLN A 462 32.87 -33.25 -26.14
CA GLN A 462 32.24 -31.92 -26.11
C GLN A 462 33.27 -30.79 -25.90
N GLY A 463 34.38 -31.10 -25.22
CA GLY A 463 35.52 -30.20 -25.05
C GLY A 463 36.25 -29.84 -26.35
N GLU A 464 36.28 -30.74 -27.35
CA GLU A 464 36.87 -30.42 -28.65
C GLU A 464 36.02 -29.42 -29.45
N LEU A 465 34.70 -29.53 -29.37
CA LEU A 465 33.77 -28.62 -30.05
C LEU A 465 33.78 -27.23 -29.40
N HIS A 466 33.83 -27.16 -28.07
CA HIS A 466 34.01 -25.91 -27.35
C HIS A 466 35.43 -25.32 -27.48
N ALA A 467 36.47 -26.16 -27.62
CA ALA A 467 37.81 -25.68 -27.92
C ALA A 467 37.94 -25.14 -29.35
N GLN A 468 37.19 -25.69 -30.32
CA GLN A 468 37.09 -25.14 -31.68
C GLN A 468 36.31 -23.82 -31.68
N GLN A 469 35.15 -23.75 -31.00
CA GLN A 469 34.40 -22.50 -30.85
C GLN A 469 35.20 -21.42 -30.10
N ALA A 470 36.00 -21.79 -29.09
CA ALA A 470 36.85 -20.85 -28.37
C ALA A 470 38.05 -20.38 -29.21
N LYS A 471 38.53 -21.19 -30.17
CA LYS A 471 39.54 -20.75 -31.14
C LYS A 471 38.96 -19.78 -32.16
N GLU A 472 37.76 -20.08 -32.67
CA GLU A 472 37.05 -19.21 -33.61
C GLU A 472 36.67 -17.87 -32.95
N LEU A 473 36.22 -17.89 -31.69
CA LEU A 473 36.02 -16.67 -30.92
C LEU A 473 37.33 -15.91 -30.71
N ARG A 474 38.45 -16.57 -30.41
CA ARG A 474 39.75 -15.89 -30.27
C ARG A 474 40.23 -15.26 -31.58
N GLU A 475 39.97 -15.91 -32.73
CA GLU A 475 40.28 -15.34 -34.04
C GLU A 475 39.37 -14.17 -34.38
N GLN A 476 38.08 -14.23 -34.03
CA GLN A 476 37.16 -13.10 -34.12
C GLN A 476 37.59 -11.94 -33.21
N TRP A 477 38.02 -12.22 -31.99
CA TRP A 477 38.56 -11.21 -31.07
C TRP A 477 39.86 -10.59 -31.59
N LYS A 478 40.71 -11.37 -32.28
CA LYS A 478 41.95 -10.88 -32.89
C LYS A 478 41.65 -10.00 -34.11
N GLN A 479 40.70 -10.39 -34.95
CA GLN A 479 40.22 -9.60 -36.07
C GLN A 479 39.54 -8.31 -35.61
N LEU A 480 38.76 -8.33 -34.53
CA LEU A 480 38.17 -7.12 -33.94
C LEU A 480 39.23 -6.19 -33.35
N ARG A 481 40.35 -6.72 -32.84
CA ARG A 481 41.48 -5.92 -32.33
C ARG A 481 42.30 -5.31 -33.45
N GLU A 482 42.51 -6.04 -34.53
CA GLU A 482 43.16 -5.56 -35.77
C GLU A 482 42.29 -4.52 -36.49
N GLN A 483 40.96 -4.70 -36.50
CA GLN A 483 40.02 -3.68 -36.98
C GLN A 483 39.99 -2.44 -36.08
N ARG A 484 40.07 -2.60 -34.75
CA ARG A 484 40.10 -1.47 -33.80
C ARG A 484 41.40 -0.67 -33.91
N THR A 485 42.53 -1.31 -34.18
CA THR A 485 43.82 -0.63 -34.41
C THR A 485 43.86 0.06 -35.77
N ALA A 486 43.33 -0.58 -36.83
CA ALA A 486 43.16 0.06 -38.14
C ALA A 486 42.18 1.25 -38.13
N LEU A 487 41.19 1.25 -37.22
CA LEU A 487 40.27 2.38 -36.98
C LEU A 487 40.86 3.48 -36.09
N GLY A 488 41.98 3.22 -35.40
CA GLY A 488 42.69 4.20 -34.57
C GLY A 488 43.60 5.12 -35.38
N ASP A 489 44.18 4.62 -36.47
CA ASP A 489 45.13 5.37 -37.33
C ASP A 489 44.44 6.18 -38.45
N ALA A 490 43.12 6.13 -38.56
CA ALA A 490 42.39 6.90 -39.57
C ALA A 490 42.14 8.34 -39.07
N PRO A 491 42.56 9.38 -39.82
CA PRO A 491 42.35 10.78 -39.44
C PRO A 491 40.84 11.07 -39.28
N PRO A 492 40.43 11.87 -38.27
CA PRO A 492 39.05 11.92 -37.82
C PRO A 492 38.20 12.83 -38.71
N GLU A 493 37.90 12.41 -39.93
CA GLU A 493 36.75 12.97 -40.65
C GLU A 493 35.49 12.23 -40.22
N ARG A 494 34.99 12.53 -39.01
CA ARG A 494 33.67 12.06 -38.57
C ARG A 494 32.59 13.05 -39.01
N PRO A 495 31.60 12.64 -39.82
CA PRO A 495 30.49 13.50 -40.21
C PRO A 495 29.62 13.83 -38.99
N VAL A 496 29.25 15.10 -38.87
CA VAL A 496 28.46 15.72 -37.78
C VAL A 496 27.06 15.08 -37.58
N ALA A 497 26.69 14.09 -38.39
CA ALA A 497 25.40 13.41 -38.36
C ALA A 497 25.16 12.55 -37.11
N SER A 498 26.20 11.98 -36.48
CA SER A 498 26.00 11.02 -35.36
C SER A 498 25.61 11.66 -34.01
N ARG A 499 25.80 12.97 -33.84
CA ARG A 499 25.31 13.69 -32.64
C ARG A 499 23.79 13.88 -32.63
N ARG A 500 23.16 13.99 -33.80
CA ARG A 500 21.71 14.18 -33.91
C ARG A 500 20.93 12.93 -33.51
N GLN A 501 21.43 11.73 -33.83
CA GLN A 501 20.75 10.47 -33.50
C GLN A 501 20.72 10.20 -31.99
N ARG A 502 21.79 10.53 -31.25
CA ARG A 502 21.83 10.33 -29.79
C ARG A 502 20.91 11.30 -29.05
N ALA A 503 20.83 12.55 -29.49
CA ALA A 503 19.89 13.51 -28.93
C ALA A 503 18.43 13.04 -29.14
N LEU A 504 18.13 12.48 -30.31
CA LEU A 504 16.80 11.96 -30.64
C LEU A 504 16.38 10.82 -29.69
N ILE A 505 17.27 9.85 -29.45
CA ILE A 505 17.01 8.73 -28.52
C ILE A 505 16.73 9.22 -27.10
N VAL A 506 17.54 10.16 -26.59
CA VAL A 506 17.36 10.71 -25.24
C VAL A 506 16.02 11.46 -25.14
N THR A 507 15.69 12.29 -26.14
CA THR A 507 14.40 12.99 -26.15
C THR A 507 13.22 12.03 -26.20
N THR A 508 13.30 10.95 -26.98
CA THR A 508 12.24 9.94 -27.04
C THR A 508 12.09 9.20 -25.71
N CYS A 509 13.19 8.82 -25.05
CA CYS A 509 13.14 8.21 -23.72
C CYS A 509 12.49 9.14 -22.67
N VAL A 510 12.82 10.43 -22.67
CA VAL A 510 12.20 11.40 -21.75
C VAL A 510 10.70 11.53 -22.00
N VAL A 511 10.27 11.60 -23.27
CA VAL A 511 8.84 11.65 -23.62
C VAL A 511 8.10 10.39 -23.15
N VAL A 512 8.70 9.21 -23.33
CA VAL A 512 8.10 7.94 -22.85
C VAL A 512 8.02 7.92 -21.33
N LEU A 513 9.06 8.34 -20.61
CA LEU A 513 9.04 8.41 -19.14
C LEU A 513 7.97 9.38 -18.62
N VAL A 514 7.79 10.53 -19.26
CA VAL A 514 6.73 11.48 -18.92
C VAL A 514 5.35 10.87 -19.18
N ALA A 515 5.16 10.16 -20.30
CA ALA A 515 3.90 9.49 -20.61
C ALA A 515 3.56 8.39 -19.60
N VAL A 516 4.53 7.55 -19.23
CA VAL A 516 4.38 6.52 -18.19
C VAL A 516 4.08 7.17 -16.84
N GLY A 517 4.77 8.26 -16.50
CA GLY A 517 4.53 9.05 -15.30
C GLY A 517 3.10 9.60 -15.24
N ALA A 518 2.53 10.05 -16.36
CA ALA A 518 1.14 10.52 -16.43
C ALA A 518 0.14 9.40 -16.12
N VAL A 519 0.33 8.21 -16.73
CA VAL A 519 -0.55 7.06 -16.51
C VAL A 519 -0.44 6.54 -15.07
N ALA A 520 0.79 6.40 -14.57
CA ALA A 520 1.04 5.98 -13.19
C ALA A 520 0.47 6.97 -12.16
N SER A 521 0.56 8.28 -12.43
CA SER A 521 -0.02 9.32 -11.58
C SER A 521 -1.54 9.25 -11.55
N GLY A 522 -2.19 8.96 -12.69
CA GLY A 522 -3.64 8.75 -12.74
C GLY A 522 -4.10 7.53 -11.94
N LEU A 523 -3.36 6.42 -12.04
CA LEU A 523 -3.64 5.21 -11.26
C LEU A 523 -3.41 5.41 -9.76
N ALA A 524 -2.31 6.09 -9.39
CA ALA A 524 -2.03 6.44 -8.00
C ALA A 524 -3.10 7.36 -7.42
N ALA A 525 -3.51 8.40 -8.16
CA ALA A 525 -4.58 9.31 -7.73
C ALA A 525 -5.90 8.56 -7.48
N ASN A 526 -6.25 7.59 -8.34
CA ASN A 526 -7.45 6.78 -8.14
C ASN A 526 -7.40 5.90 -6.88
N ARG A 527 -6.21 5.39 -6.52
CA ARG A 527 -6.02 4.51 -5.37
C ARG A 527 -5.93 5.25 -4.04
N PHE A 528 -5.27 6.40 -4.01
CA PHE A 528 -5.08 7.18 -2.78
C PHE A 528 -6.22 8.15 -2.48
N LEU A 529 -6.94 8.61 -3.51
CA LEU A 529 -8.05 9.56 -3.40
C LEU A 529 -9.25 9.03 -4.19
N PRO A 530 -10.00 8.05 -3.63
CA PRO A 530 -11.22 7.58 -4.25
C PRO A 530 -12.19 8.75 -4.48
N ALA A 531 -12.85 8.77 -5.63
CA ALA A 531 -13.79 9.82 -5.98
C ALA A 531 -14.95 9.77 -4.98
N THR A 532 -15.35 10.95 -4.50
CA THR A 532 -16.58 11.05 -3.73
C THR A 532 -17.76 10.93 -4.67
N VAL A 533 -18.50 9.85 -4.54
CA VAL A 533 -19.74 9.59 -5.28
C VAL A 533 -20.91 9.98 -4.39
N ILE A 534 -22.03 10.37 -5.00
CA ILE A 534 -23.26 10.66 -4.26
C ILE A 534 -24.31 9.60 -4.59
N ALA A 535 -24.88 9.01 -3.55
CA ALA A 535 -26.11 8.25 -3.64
C ALA A 535 -27.29 9.19 -3.34
N SER A 536 -28.40 9.05 -4.07
CA SER A 536 -29.61 9.84 -3.83
C SER A 536 -30.87 8.96 -3.79
N VAL A 537 -31.78 9.27 -2.88
CA VAL A 537 -33.13 8.68 -2.79
C VAL A 537 -34.15 9.80 -2.78
N ASP A 538 -35.21 9.64 -3.57
CA ASP A 538 -36.36 10.55 -3.57
C ASP A 538 -37.49 9.95 -2.73
N ILE A 539 -38.05 10.77 -1.84
CA ILE A 539 -39.21 10.46 -1.01
C ILE A 539 -40.33 11.40 -1.43
N GLU A 540 -41.46 10.84 -1.83
CA GLU A 540 -42.67 11.57 -2.18
C GLU A 540 -43.65 11.57 -1.00
N ALA A 541 -44.28 12.71 -0.78
CA ALA A 541 -45.34 12.89 0.18
C ALA A 541 -46.70 12.65 -0.48
N ARG A 542 -47.37 11.57 -0.08
CA ARG A 542 -48.71 11.22 -0.56
C ARG A 542 -49.76 11.65 0.45
N GLY A 543 -50.61 12.60 0.06
CA GLY A 543 -51.69 13.07 0.91
C GLY A 543 -52.80 12.03 1.11
N PRO A 544 -53.73 12.23 2.06
CA PRO A 544 -54.81 11.28 2.40
C PRO A 544 -55.78 10.92 1.26
N ARG A 545 -55.75 11.66 0.16
CA ARG A 545 -56.61 11.47 -1.03
C ARG A 545 -55.78 11.15 -2.29
N ASP A 546 -54.58 10.60 -2.12
CA ASP A 546 -53.59 10.36 -3.18
C ASP A 546 -53.14 11.62 -3.95
N GLY A 547 -53.43 12.82 -3.42
CA GLY A 547 -52.98 14.08 -3.98
C GLY A 547 -51.58 14.48 -3.50
N ALA A 548 -50.82 15.16 -4.36
CA ALA A 548 -49.60 15.84 -3.98
C ALA A 548 -49.89 16.89 -2.89
N ILE A 549 -49.00 17.01 -1.91
CA ILE A 549 -49.11 18.07 -0.89
C ILE A 549 -48.43 19.35 -1.37
N GLU A 550 -49.12 20.48 -1.20
CA GLU A 550 -48.61 21.79 -1.59
C GLU A 550 -48.72 22.80 -0.45
N GLY A 551 -48.01 23.93 -0.60
CA GLY A 551 -48.08 25.06 0.32
C GLY A 551 -47.65 24.71 1.75
N LYS A 552 -48.47 25.08 2.74
CA LYS A 552 -48.13 24.93 4.17
C LYS A 552 -47.93 23.46 4.58
N ALA A 553 -48.68 22.53 4.01
CA ALA A 553 -48.56 21.11 4.34
C ALA A 553 -47.19 20.55 3.90
N ALA A 554 -46.72 20.91 2.70
CA ALA A 554 -45.39 20.54 2.22
C ALA A 554 -44.28 21.07 3.14
N THR A 555 -44.34 22.35 3.53
CA THR A 555 -43.33 22.93 4.44
C THR A 555 -43.28 22.26 5.82
N LEU A 556 -44.44 21.88 6.36
CA LEU A 556 -44.52 21.16 7.64
C LEU A 556 -43.98 19.73 7.52
N TRP A 557 -44.32 19.05 6.42
CA TRP A 557 -43.80 17.73 6.10
C TRP A 557 -42.27 17.75 5.98
N GLU A 558 -41.71 18.71 5.26
CA GLU A 558 -40.26 18.88 5.09
C GLU A 558 -39.54 19.20 6.42
N THR A 559 -40.12 20.11 7.22
CA THR A 559 -39.55 20.50 8.52
C THR A 559 -39.49 19.30 9.46
N TRP A 560 -40.57 18.51 9.52
CA TRP A 560 -40.62 17.30 10.33
C TRP A 560 -39.56 16.26 9.93
N HIS A 561 -39.32 16.05 8.62
CA HIS A 561 -38.28 15.11 8.16
C HIS A 561 -36.88 15.60 8.54
N ARG A 562 -36.63 16.91 8.43
CA ARG A 562 -35.36 17.53 8.83
C ARG A 562 -35.11 17.38 10.34
N GLU A 563 -36.12 17.64 11.17
CA GLU A 563 -36.03 17.47 12.62
C GLU A 563 -35.84 16.01 13.02
N THR A 564 -36.53 15.08 12.33
CA THR A 564 -36.42 13.64 12.60
C THR A 564 -35.02 13.10 12.26
N LEU A 565 -34.39 13.57 11.18
CA LEU A 565 -33.00 13.19 10.86
C LEU A 565 -31.98 13.72 11.89
N ALA A 566 -32.31 14.82 12.57
CA ALA A 566 -31.49 15.37 13.65
C ALA A 566 -31.70 14.65 15.00
N ASP A 567 -32.79 13.89 15.16
CA ASP A 567 -33.13 13.21 16.41
C ASP A 567 -32.18 12.04 16.72
N ALA A 568 -31.66 12.02 17.96
CA ALA A 568 -30.77 10.98 18.44
C ALA A 568 -31.45 9.61 18.53
N ALA A 569 -32.75 9.56 18.86
CA ALA A 569 -33.48 8.30 18.92
C ALA A 569 -33.67 7.68 17.53
N PHE A 570 -33.98 8.50 16.52
CA PHE A 570 -33.98 8.08 15.12
C PHE A 570 -32.61 7.53 14.68
N ARG A 571 -31.52 8.25 14.95
CA ARG A 571 -30.15 7.82 14.64
C ARG A 571 -29.80 6.49 15.30
N GLY A 572 -30.24 6.28 16.54
CA GLY A 572 -30.08 4.99 17.24
C GLY A 572 -30.79 3.83 16.54
N LYS A 573 -32.02 4.04 16.05
CA LYS A 573 -32.76 3.01 15.28
C LYS A 573 -32.06 2.68 13.96
N VAL A 574 -31.55 3.69 13.24
CA VAL A 574 -30.81 3.47 11.99
C VAL A 574 -29.51 2.71 12.28
N ALA A 575 -28.75 3.12 13.31
CA ALA A 575 -27.50 2.46 13.67
C ALA A 575 -27.68 0.98 14.03
N ALA A 576 -28.75 0.65 14.77
CA ALA A 576 -29.10 -0.75 15.06
C ALA A 576 -29.36 -1.56 13.77
N ARG A 577 -30.11 -1.00 12.80
CA ARG A 577 -30.36 -1.66 11.51
C ARG A 577 -29.10 -1.83 10.66
N LEU A 578 -28.18 -0.87 10.72
CA LEU A 578 -26.89 -0.97 10.04
C LEU A 578 -26.01 -2.05 10.68
N ALA A 579 -26.06 -2.21 12.00
CA ALA A 579 -25.41 -3.31 12.70
C ALA A 579 -25.94 -4.68 12.23
N ASP A 580 -27.26 -4.81 12.10
CA ASP A 580 -27.88 -6.04 11.58
C ASP A 580 -27.44 -6.38 10.14
N GLN A 581 -27.09 -5.36 9.36
CA GLN A 581 -26.56 -5.51 7.99
C GLN A 581 -25.04 -5.73 7.93
N ARG A 582 -24.37 -5.92 9.07
CA ARG A 582 -22.90 -6.07 9.21
C ARG A 582 -22.11 -4.83 8.78
N LEU A 583 -22.68 -3.63 8.97
CA LEU A 583 -21.95 -2.36 8.82
C LEU A 583 -21.50 -1.85 10.20
N ASP A 584 -20.66 -2.64 10.86
CA ASP A 584 -20.30 -2.45 12.28
C ASP A 584 -19.62 -1.10 12.55
N HIS A 585 -18.87 -0.58 11.59
CA HIS A 585 -18.24 0.75 11.69
C HIS A 585 -19.24 1.91 11.76
N LEU A 586 -20.50 1.68 11.37
CA LEU A 586 -21.62 2.64 11.45
C LEU A 586 -22.67 2.23 12.49
N ALA A 587 -22.46 1.13 13.23
CA ALA A 587 -23.36 0.67 14.29
C ALA A 587 -23.37 1.60 15.51
N ASN A 588 -22.36 2.46 15.66
CA ASN A 588 -22.32 3.46 16.72
C ASN A 588 -23.14 4.68 16.33
N ALA A 589 -24.27 4.90 17.04
CA ALA A 589 -25.18 6.02 16.79
C ALA A 589 -24.51 7.41 16.80
N ARG A 590 -23.45 7.59 17.60
CA ARG A 590 -22.71 8.87 17.64
C ARG A 590 -21.89 9.10 16.37
N LEU A 591 -21.15 8.08 15.93
CA LEU A 591 -20.35 8.16 14.70
C LEU A 591 -21.24 8.27 13.47
N LEU A 592 -22.34 7.51 13.44
CA LEU A 592 -23.36 7.65 12.42
C LEU A 592 -23.94 9.07 12.41
N GLY A 593 -24.27 9.63 13.58
CA GLY A 593 -24.77 10.99 13.69
C GLY A 593 -23.82 12.03 13.09
N GLU A 594 -22.55 12.00 13.50
CA GLU A 594 -21.52 12.89 12.96
C GLU A 594 -21.36 12.74 11.44
N ARG A 595 -21.44 11.50 10.94
CA ARG A 595 -21.37 11.24 9.51
C ARG A 595 -22.59 11.74 8.75
N LEU A 596 -23.80 11.52 9.26
CA LEU A 596 -25.02 12.06 8.65
C LEU A 596 -25.01 13.60 8.68
N ASP A 597 -24.50 14.23 9.74
CA ASP A 597 -24.40 15.69 9.82
C ASP A 597 -23.45 16.28 8.77
N ASN A 598 -22.36 15.58 8.45
CA ASN A 598 -21.36 16.05 7.49
C ASN A 598 -21.67 15.70 6.03
N ASP A 599 -22.20 14.49 5.79
CA ASP A 599 -22.28 13.90 4.45
C ASP A 599 -23.71 13.76 3.91
N LEU A 600 -24.74 13.80 4.77
CA LEU A 600 -26.15 13.74 4.35
C LEU A 600 -26.71 15.14 4.12
N SER A 601 -27.22 15.36 2.92
CA SER A 601 -27.92 16.59 2.54
C SER A 601 -29.36 16.26 2.17
N LEU A 602 -30.27 17.15 2.56
CA LEU A 602 -31.70 17.03 2.29
C LEU A 602 -32.13 18.24 1.46
N HIS A 603 -32.58 17.96 0.23
CA HIS A 603 -33.03 18.93 -0.74
C HIS A 603 -34.50 18.70 -1.08
N ALA A 604 -35.29 19.76 -1.19
CA ALA A 604 -36.68 19.68 -1.63
C ALA A 604 -36.76 20.28 -3.06
N PRO A 605 -36.61 19.48 -4.13
CA PRO A 605 -36.65 20.01 -5.50
C PRO A 605 -38.03 20.55 -5.88
N THR A 606 -39.08 19.92 -5.35
CA THR A 606 -40.48 20.24 -5.62
C THR A 606 -41.26 20.13 -4.30
N PRO A 607 -42.29 20.96 -4.05
CA PRO A 607 -43.14 20.79 -2.88
C PRO A 607 -43.69 19.35 -2.79
N GLY A 608 -43.49 18.72 -1.63
CA GLY A 608 -43.92 17.33 -1.41
C GLY A 608 -42.95 16.26 -1.94
N VAL A 609 -41.79 16.62 -2.48
CA VAL A 609 -40.71 15.67 -2.81
C VAL A 609 -39.45 16.06 -2.06
N LEU A 610 -38.88 15.10 -1.33
CA LEU A 610 -37.62 15.22 -0.63
C LEU A 610 -36.56 14.31 -1.26
N ARG A 611 -35.47 14.91 -1.71
CA ARG A 611 -34.27 14.21 -2.14
C ARG A 611 -33.27 14.15 -1.00
N LEU A 612 -32.97 12.94 -0.54
CA LEU A 612 -31.86 12.65 0.35
C LEU A 612 -30.63 12.37 -0.52
N SER A 613 -29.53 13.08 -0.30
CA SER A 613 -28.26 12.84 -0.96
C SER A 613 -27.16 12.57 0.06
N PHE A 614 -26.46 11.46 -0.11
CA PHE A 614 -25.40 11.02 0.80
C PHE A 614 -24.10 10.86 0.03
N ALA A 615 -23.07 11.61 0.44
CA ALA A 615 -21.76 11.62 -0.21
C ALA A 615 -20.78 10.68 0.48
N GLY A 616 -19.90 10.05 -0.29
CA GLY A 616 -18.78 9.29 0.26
C GLY A 616 -18.00 8.52 -0.79
N THR A 617 -17.12 7.63 -0.34
CA THR A 617 -16.12 6.97 -1.19
C THR A 617 -16.50 5.57 -1.64
N ASP A 618 -17.37 4.89 -0.89
CA ASP A 618 -17.75 3.49 -1.14
C ASP A 618 -19.21 3.40 -1.65
N PRO A 619 -19.44 3.14 -2.94
CA PRO A 619 -20.77 3.09 -3.54
C PRO A 619 -21.74 2.11 -2.86
N ASP A 620 -21.24 0.95 -2.46
CA ASP A 620 -22.06 -0.12 -1.89
C ASP A 620 -22.48 0.21 -0.47
N THR A 621 -21.55 0.73 0.35
CA THR A 621 -21.89 1.21 1.69
C THR A 621 -22.83 2.41 1.61
N LEU A 622 -22.59 3.36 0.69
CA LEU A 622 -23.44 4.55 0.53
C LEU A 622 -24.89 4.19 0.23
N THR A 623 -25.11 3.31 -0.75
CA THR A 623 -26.46 2.88 -1.15
C THR A 623 -27.18 2.16 -0.02
N ARG A 624 -26.51 1.22 0.67
CA ARG A 624 -27.09 0.50 1.82
C ARG A 624 -27.45 1.42 2.98
N VAL A 625 -26.55 2.36 3.32
CA VAL A 625 -26.80 3.34 4.38
C VAL A 625 -27.98 4.22 4.02
N LEU A 626 -28.00 4.75 2.80
CA LEU A 626 -29.05 5.65 2.35
C LEU A 626 -30.40 4.94 2.25
N ASP A 627 -30.45 3.71 1.74
CA ASP A 627 -31.65 2.87 1.73
C ASP A 627 -32.17 2.63 3.16
N THR A 628 -31.28 2.30 4.09
CA THR A 628 -31.65 2.05 5.48
C THR A 628 -32.18 3.32 6.15
N VAL A 629 -31.54 4.47 5.92
CA VAL A 629 -32.00 5.77 6.42
C VAL A 629 -33.37 6.10 5.83
N ALA A 630 -33.53 6.03 4.51
CA ALA A 630 -34.74 6.42 3.81
C ALA A 630 -35.93 5.51 4.19
N MET A 631 -35.71 4.20 4.30
CA MET A 631 -36.74 3.24 4.71
C MET A 631 -37.12 3.39 6.17
N THR A 632 -36.16 3.68 7.06
CA THR A 632 -36.45 4.00 8.45
C THR A 632 -37.23 5.32 8.57
N LEU A 633 -36.85 6.33 7.79
CA LEU A 633 -37.50 7.62 7.76
C LEU A 633 -38.94 7.50 7.24
N ALA A 634 -39.16 6.77 6.15
CA ALA A 634 -40.51 6.51 5.62
C ALA A 634 -41.40 5.76 6.62
N GLN A 635 -40.83 4.80 7.36
CA GLN A 635 -41.56 4.06 8.39
C GLN A 635 -41.93 4.92 9.61
N GLU A 636 -41.02 5.77 10.10
CA GLU A 636 -41.31 6.69 11.21
C GLU A 636 -42.25 7.82 10.77
N SER A 637 -42.14 8.27 9.52
CA SER A 637 -43.06 9.22 8.88
C SER A 637 -44.47 8.64 8.85
N SER A 638 -44.63 7.37 8.43
CA SER A 638 -45.91 6.66 8.40
C SER A 638 -46.52 6.47 9.80
N LYS A 639 -45.71 6.16 10.82
CA LYS A 639 -46.18 6.03 12.21
C LYS A 639 -46.68 7.36 12.79
N SER A 640 -46.10 8.48 12.36
CA SER A 640 -46.41 9.82 12.86
C SER A 640 -47.50 10.53 12.06
N VAL A 641 -48.08 9.93 11.02
CA VAL A 641 -49.12 10.55 10.18
C VAL A 641 -50.27 11.12 11.01
N ASN A 642 -50.73 10.40 12.03
CA ASN A 642 -51.87 10.82 12.86
C ASN A 642 -51.52 11.95 13.85
N SER A 643 -50.25 12.08 14.24
CA SER A 643 -49.80 13.15 15.14
C SER A 643 -49.39 14.42 14.39
N ARG A 644 -49.23 14.32 13.07
CA ARG A 644 -48.79 15.40 12.22
C ARG A 644 -49.97 16.11 11.54
N SER A 645 -49.88 17.42 11.43
CA SER A 645 -50.94 18.24 10.84
C SER A 645 -51.00 18.21 9.31
N ASP A 646 -49.96 17.71 8.63
CA ASP A 646 -49.93 17.59 7.18
C ASP A 646 -50.63 16.31 6.68
N GLY A 647 -50.73 15.26 7.52
CA GLY A 647 -51.44 14.03 7.21
C GLY A 647 -50.88 13.22 6.03
N ALA A 648 -49.66 13.50 5.57
CA ALA A 648 -49.10 12.84 4.39
C ALA A 648 -48.21 11.66 4.77
N ILE A 649 -48.31 10.60 3.95
CA ILE A 649 -47.51 9.38 4.06
C ILE A 649 -46.26 9.56 3.19
N ALA A 650 -45.09 9.17 3.71
CA ALA A 650 -43.87 9.13 2.91
C ALA A 650 -43.80 7.84 2.09
N VAL A 651 -43.65 7.98 0.78
CA VAL A 651 -43.48 6.89 -0.19
C VAL A 651 -42.10 7.04 -0.83
N LEU A 652 -41.34 5.95 -0.87
CA LEU A 652 -40.02 5.92 -1.52
C LEU A 652 -40.22 5.80 -3.03
N LEU A 653 -39.53 6.64 -3.80
CA LEU A 653 -39.49 6.57 -5.26
C LEU A 653 -38.22 5.86 -5.73
N GLY A 654 -38.25 5.34 -6.97
CA GLY A 654 -37.07 4.76 -7.61
C GLY A 654 -36.76 3.34 -7.16
N GLU A 655 -37.79 2.50 -7.01
CA GLU A 655 -37.61 1.07 -6.74
C GLU A 655 -36.77 0.39 -7.85
N ARG A 656 -35.66 -0.22 -7.46
CA ARG A 656 -34.74 -0.93 -8.36
C ARG A 656 -34.45 -2.30 -7.77
N ASN A 657 -34.57 -3.35 -8.59
CA ASN A 657 -34.21 -4.71 -8.19
C ASN A 657 -32.75 -4.99 -8.61
N GLU A 658 -31.83 -4.91 -7.65
CA GLU A 658 -30.42 -5.25 -7.83
C GLU A 658 -30.14 -6.56 -7.10
N SER A 659 -29.79 -7.61 -7.85
CA SER A 659 -29.41 -8.92 -7.30
C SER A 659 -30.47 -9.57 -6.39
N GLY A 660 -31.76 -9.40 -6.72
CA GLY A 660 -32.86 -9.96 -5.93
C GLY A 660 -33.19 -9.19 -4.65
N ARG A 661 -32.58 -8.01 -4.44
CA ARG A 661 -32.91 -7.09 -3.35
C ARG A 661 -33.49 -5.80 -3.93
N ILE A 662 -34.57 -5.33 -3.32
CA ILE A 662 -35.16 -4.04 -3.63
C ILE A 662 -34.29 -2.95 -3.00
N ARG A 663 -33.85 -2.00 -3.82
CA ARG A 663 -33.09 -0.79 -3.44
C ARG A 663 -33.78 0.44 -3.98
N TYR A 664 -33.64 1.56 -3.29
CA TYR A 664 -34.21 2.84 -3.70
C TYR A 664 -33.12 3.86 -4.03
N ALA A 665 -31.95 3.75 -3.40
CA ALA A 665 -30.83 4.66 -3.56
C ALA A 665 -30.17 4.50 -4.93
N ALA A 666 -30.24 5.54 -5.76
CA ALA A 666 -29.55 5.60 -7.04
C ALA A 666 -28.17 6.27 -6.89
N LEU A 667 -27.14 5.67 -7.47
CA LEU A 667 -25.82 6.27 -7.58
C LEU A 667 -25.81 7.31 -8.71
N SER A 668 -25.39 8.53 -8.38
CA SER A 668 -25.09 9.53 -9.41
C SER A 668 -23.81 9.12 -10.14
N ALA A 669 -23.88 9.06 -11.47
CA ALA A 669 -22.73 8.71 -12.31
C ALA A 669 -21.65 9.81 -12.32
N THR A 670 -21.96 11.01 -11.85
CA THR A 670 -21.08 12.18 -11.86
C THR A 670 -20.45 12.39 -10.47
N PRO A 671 -19.11 12.30 -10.34
CA PRO A 671 -18.43 12.58 -9.07
C PRO A 671 -18.56 14.07 -8.72
N VAL A 672 -18.95 14.37 -7.48
CA VAL A 672 -19.27 15.76 -7.08
C VAL A 672 -18.05 16.58 -6.70
N LYS A 673 -16.99 15.96 -6.18
CA LYS A 673 -15.70 16.61 -5.93
C LYS A 673 -14.58 15.73 -6.45
N ASP A 674 -14.11 16.04 -7.65
CA ASP A 674 -13.01 15.31 -8.26
C ASP A 674 -11.64 15.91 -7.86
N HIS A 675 -11.20 15.63 -6.63
CA HIS A 675 -9.85 15.99 -6.17
C HIS A 675 -8.76 15.22 -6.93
N ARG A 676 -9.12 14.22 -7.74
CA ARG A 676 -8.15 13.39 -8.48
C ARG A 676 -7.44 14.19 -9.55
N LEU A 677 -8.09 15.18 -10.16
CA LEU A 677 -7.43 16.06 -11.13
C LEU A 677 -6.33 16.90 -10.46
N ILE A 678 -6.60 17.43 -9.27
CA ILE A 678 -5.64 18.26 -8.52
C ILE A 678 -4.48 17.38 -8.01
N ALA A 679 -4.80 16.25 -7.38
CA ALA A 679 -3.79 15.35 -6.85
C ALA A 679 -3.00 14.63 -7.94
N GLY A 680 -3.66 14.18 -9.01
CA GLY A 680 -3.03 13.62 -10.19
C GLY A 680 -2.10 14.62 -10.88
N GLY A 681 -2.48 15.90 -10.93
CA GLY A 681 -1.61 16.99 -11.35
C GLY A 681 -0.37 17.12 -10.46
N PHE A 682 -0.52 17.06 -9.14
CA PHE A 682 0.60 17.13 -8.19
C PHE A 682 1.57 15.96 -8.34
N PHE A 683 1.06 14.73 -8.43
CA PHE A 683 1.89 13.54 -8.68
C PHE A 683 2.62 13.62 -10.02
N PHE A 684 1.93 14.08 -11.06
CA PHE A 684 2.51 14.24 -12.38
C PHE A 684 3.64 15.29 -12.38
N VAL A 685 3.42 16.46 -11.78
CA VAL A 685 4.46 17.50 -11.68
C VAL A 685 5.67 16.99 -10.90
N THR A 686 5.43 16.26 -9.80
CA THR A 686 6.52 15.69 -8.98
C THR A 686 7.31 14.65 -9.78
N ALA A 687 6.63 13.73 -10.48
CA ALA A 687 7.27 12.74 -11.35
C ALA A 687 8.05 13.40 -12.50
N MET A 688 7.50 14.48 -13.09
CA MET A 688 8.15 15.24 -14.16
C MET A 688 9.44 15.93 -13.66
N VAL A 689 9.41 16.54 -12.47
CA VAL A 689 10.59 17.17 -11.86
C VAL A 689 11.68 16.12 -11.58
N ILE A 690 11.31 14.94 -11.07
CA ILE A 690 12.25 13.83 -10.84
C ILE A 690 12.87 13.36 -12.17
N ALA A 691 12.05 13.17 -13.20
CA ALA A 691 12.52 12.74 -14.52
C ALA A 691 13.47 13.77 -15.16
N LEU A 692 13.15 15.06 -15.07
CA LEU A 692 14.02 16.14 -15.57
C LEU A 692 15.32 16.24 -14.77
N SER A 693 15.26 16.04 -13.46
CA SER A 693 16.44 16.01 -12.59
C SER A 693 17.36 14.84 -12.92
N LEU A 694 16.79 13.65 -13.16
CA LEU A 694 17.53 12.46 -13.59
C LEU A 694 18.16 12.67 -14.97
N ALA A 695 17.42 13.24 -15.92
CA ALA A 695 17.93 13.55 -17.25
C ALA A 695 19.08 14.56 -17.19
N ARG A 696 18.96 15.60 -16.36
CA ARG A 696 20.03 16.58 -16.11
C ARG A 696 21.26 15.92 -15.49
N TRP A 697 21.06 15.02 -14.52
CA TRP A 697 22.14 14.28 -13.88
C TRP A 697 22.89 13.37 -14.87
N ILE A 698 22.16 12.55 -15.64
CA ILE A 698 22.73 11.69 -16.69
C ILE A 698 23.51 12.51 -17.73
N TYR A 699 22.94 13.64 -18.17
CA TYR A 699 23.62 14.53 -19.10
C TYR A 699 24.90 15.11 -18.49
N GLY A 700 24.89 15.48 -17.20
CA GLY A 700 26.06 15.93 -16.47
C GLY A 700 27.18 14.88 -16.39
N VAL A 701 26.83 13.62 -16.11
CA VAL A 701 27.79 12.51 -16.07
C VAL A 701 28.42 12.26 -17.45
N MET A 702 27.61 12.27 -18.52
CA MET A 702 28.13 12.13 -19.89
C MET A 702 29.00 13.31 -20.32
N ALA A 703 28.70 14.53 -19.86
CA ALA A 703 29.52 15.70 -20.16
C ALA A 703 30.88 15.63 -19.45
N ARG A 704 30.91 15.18 -18.19
CA ARG A 704 32.16 15.02 -17.41
C ARG A 704 33.07 13.94 -17.98
N THR A 705 32.54 12.75 -18.25
CA THR A 705 33.34 11.64 -18.84
C THR A 705 33.91 12.02 -20.21
N LYS A 706 33.21 12.86 -20.97
CA LYS A 706 33.71 13.37 -22.25
C LYS A 706 34.80 14.43 -22.08
N ALA A 707 34.76 15.24 -21.03
CA ALA A 707 35.83 16.19 -20.72
C ALA A 707 37.10 15.44 -20.28
N GLU A 708 36.97 14.44 -19.41
CA GLU A 708 38.09 13.61 -18.94
C GLU A 708 38.76 12.82 -20.08
N MET A 709 38.01 12.33 -21.06
CA MET A 709 38.59 11.67 -22.24
C MET A 709 39.40 12.64 -23.12
N VAL A 710 38.98 13.91 -23.23
CA VAL A 710 39.70 14.91 -24.02
C VAL A 710 40.99 15.35 -23.33
N ASP A 711 40.98 15.45 -22.00
CA ASP A 711 42.20 15.78 -21.24
C ASP A 711 43.20 14.60 -21.22
N ASN A 712 42.74 13.35 -21.08
CA ASN A 712 43.63 12.18 -21.14
C ASN A 712 44.26 11.95 -22.52
N ASP A 713 43.55 12.25 -23.62
CA ASP A 713 44.13 12.18 -24.97
C ASP A 713 45.22 13.27 -25.16
N PHE A 714 45.12 14.40 -24.46
CA PHE A 714 46.16 15.45 -24.49
C PHE A 714 47.41 15.08 -23.66
N GLU A 715 47.26 14.42 -22.52
CA GLU A 715 48.41 13.95 -21.72
C GLU A 715 49.20 12.83 -22.42
N ILE A 716 48.53 11.94 -23.15
CA ILE A 716 49.22 10.86 -23.89
C ILE A 716 50.01 11.42 -25.07
N VAL A 717 49.50 12.45 -25.77
CA VAL A 717 50.24 13.12 -26.86
C VAL A 717 51.38 14.00 -26.33
N ALA A 718 51.24 14.58 -25.13
CA ALA A 718 52.31 15.34 -24.49
C ALA A 718 53.43 14.46 -23.89
N ALA A 719 53.15 13.20 -23.58
CA ALA A 719 54.14 12.24 -23.10
C ALA A 719 54.98 11.60 -24.23
N ASP A 720 54.54 11.71 -25.48
CA ASP A 720 55.20 11.17 -26.67
C ASP A 720 56.02 12.23 -27.46
N VAL A 721 56.05 13.48 -26.98
CA VAL A 721 56.90 14.59 -27.45
C VAL A 721 57.95 14.91 -26.40
#